data_AF-A0A6P8SGI7-F1
#
_entry.id   AF-A0A6P8SGI7-F1
#
_cell.length_a   1.000
_cell.length_b   1.000
_cell.length_c   1.000
_cell.angle_alpha   90.00
_cell.angle_beta   90.00
_cell.angle_gamma   90.00
#
_symmetry.space_group_name_H-M   'P 1'
#
loop_
_entity.id
_entity.type
_entity.pdbx_description
1 polymer ?
#
loop_
_entity_poly.entity_id
_entity_poly.type
_entity_poly.pdbx_seq_one_letter_code
_entity_poly.pdbx_strand_id
1 'polypeptide(L)'
;MATLVCRRFPQRVSKAAAFSSTAKCTWKKTSENCKDYIWDPESKEHNTGTVKKFNTLEYRVYYNPFAYSKVKNVIEDCEDLPEHNYSSTGMKRVQNIYSVTCSRRLSSTKNTLLEIPFNKSVPQSTSVQTLKQEEKKEDLQESNVEAYNTKVDPRTFQNLRPEYRSLCFDSSEGSRSLSVEEGDLILHKIAILKSSLTLEGIIDSFCKLSRLSLEQLVAVQSNTRFAILCRNSIENLHLFSVDQLINILKAFVHLGILPTHSMLHVYEVEFCRRVWDMNLNQLLLVADLWRLLGRHVPQYLEIFLSFVNLHWKDLTLPQLVQLTYVIGEGRKGPQELMLKLDSLVLKYLDVMNEEEIGVICLGFFKSNNGLSEHIMYKIGDRISTRMKEISNFALVNVLKMFRYTHIAHLNFLKHLGEVVPQRISGIGTQGIMHIALACAALHYFDERLMNVIAAVVPSRVKYCRSKDIAKFLWAFGSLNYEPPNAGEFYSSLIEEIRKRLHEFEKFPEHFLTSLLALAFARQFPLDLIDVALSDRFVQLATCGSKHEFKKDLFTLDGSMEIECLNYKGNRLKLHLREEVTEMVWNFASQDICVKPEILEAVTLLETILGGSHYIKNHMILPHTRSNDLEVHLDINGKPIPFNKEVTEAALPNLEMKATGVYVTDDLMGQLFKGKDRPKNIMESEKVKSESRVIEQKEMGLATDTLACDHSVFSEGVPLTDHLLYNLTASKICQEESMPKLIKATGILKLAIQVSHRNHYCYASKRLLGLHSLKRRQLRQLGYTVLELPYWEWFPLLRCTRLKKLAYLRHKVFDTLKMM
;
A
#
# COMPACT_ATOMS: atom_id res chain seq x y z
N MET A 1 30.14 -22.12 -37.52
CA MET A 1 29.17 -23.07 -38.12
C MET A 1 27.93 -23.01 -37.22
N ALA A 2 26.81 -22.46 -37.71
CA ALA A 2 25.73 -23.18 -38.43
C ALA A 2 24.80 -23.93 -37.43
N THR A 3 23.47 -23.80 -37.48
CA THR A 3 22.59 -23.24 -38.52
C THR A 3 21.40 -22.47 -37.91
N LEU A 4 21.00 -21.37 -38.55
CA LEU A 4 19.83 -20.57 -38.20
C LEU A 4 18.74 -20.80 -39.26
N VAL A 5 17.52 -21.20 -38.88
CA VAL A 5 16.43 -21.50 -39.83
C VAL A 5 15.23 -20.59 -39.59
N CYS A 6 15.15 -19.50 -40.36
CA CYS A 6 13.93 -18.72 -40.53
C CYS A 6 13.14 -19.24 -41.76
N ARG A 7 11.82 -19.33 -41.65
CA ARG A 7 10.92 -19.34 -42.82
C ARG A 7 9.82 -18.28 -42.66
N ARG A 8 9.33 -17.78 -43.80
CA ARG A 8 8.55 -16.53 -43.92
C ARG A 8 7.06 -16.78 -44.10
N PHE A 9 6.28 -15.73 -43.83
CA PHE A 9 4.93 -15.48 -44.35
C PHE A 9 4.80 -15.68 -45.87
N PRO A 10 3.57 -15.93 -46.36
CA PRO A 10 2.99 -15.24 -47.52
C PRO A 10 2.01 -14.12 -47.10
N GLN A 11 1.65 -13.23 -48.04
CA GLN A 11 0.94 -11.96 -47.80
C GLN A 11 -0.36 -11.79 -48.61
N ARG A 12 -1.30 -11.01 -48.02
CA ARG A 12 -2.28 -10.12 -48.71
C ARG A 12 -3.30 -10.87 -49.62
N VAL A 13 -4.39 -10.27 -50.12
CA VAL A 13 -4.64 -9.05 -50.93
C VAL A 13 -6.16 -8.73 -50.84
N SER A 14 -6.71 -7.51 -50.86
CA SER A 14 -6.26 -6.09 -50.79
C SER A 14 -7.51 -5.23 -50.39
N LYS A 15 -7.75 -3.93 -50.60
CA LYS A 15 -7.19 -2.73 -51.30
C LYS A 15 -7.64 -1.50 -50.43
N ALA A 16 -6.90 -0.38 -50.32
CA ALA A 16 -6.86 0.81 -51.21
C ALA A 16 -8.23 1.51 -51.42
N ALA A 17 -8.37 2.85 -51.41
CA ALA A 17 -7.51 3.99 -51.01
C ALA A 17 -8.46 5.21 -50.78
N ALA A 18 -8.09 6.50 -50.58
CA ALA A 18 -6.84 7.28 -50.62
C ALA A 18 -7.01 8.52 -49.68
N PHE A 19 -6.20 9.58 -49.60
CA PHE A 19 -4.92 9.98 -50.24
C PHE A 19 -4.15 10.93 -49.27
N SER A 20 -3.32 11.86 -49.76
CA SER A 20 -2.61 12.89 -48.95
C SER A 20 -2.28 14.15 -49.75
N SER A 21 -2.09 15.30 -49.10
CA SER A 21 -1.32 16.42 -49.67
C SER A 21 -0.60 17.24 -48.60
N THR A 22 0.48 17.93 -49.00
CA THR A 22 1.35 18.76 -48.15
C THR A 22 1.60 20.11 -48.82
N ALA A 23 1.48 21.23 -48.10
CA ALA A 23 1.80 22.57 -48.62
C ALA A 23 2.43 23.48 -47.55
N LYS A 24 3.06 24.56 -48.01
CA LYS A 24 4.06 25.37 -47.27
C LYS A 24 3.46 26.48 -46.39
N CYS A 25 4.32 27.03 -45.52
CA CYS A 25 4.07 28.18 -44.65
C CYS A 25 3.96 29.52 -45.40
N THR A 26 3.06 30.40 -44.93
CA THR A 26 3.16 31.88 -45.07
C THR A 26 2.44 32.59 -43.90
N TRP A 27 2.58 33.92 -43.78
CA TRP A 27 2.30 34.71 -42.57
C TRP A 27 0.99 35.56 -42.61
N LYS A 28 0.61 36.06 -41.41
CA LYS A 28 -0.08 37.34 -41.06
C LYS A 28 -1.62 37.43 -40.97
N LYS A 29 -2.05 37.71 -39.72
CA LYS A 29 -2.97 38.78 -39.22
C LYS A 29 -4.48 38.78 -39.59
N THR A 30 -5.27 39.10 -38.54
CA THR A 30 -6.57 39.84 -38.51
C THR A 30 -7.79 39.20 -39.22
N SER A 31 -9.04 39.36 -38.77
CA SER A 31 -9.60 39.96 -37.53
C SER A 31 -11.08 39.58 -37.35
N GLU A 32 -11.60 39.79 -36.13
CA GLU A 32 -12.99 40.21 -35.82
C GLU A 32 -14.23 39.32 -36.12
N ASN A 33 -15.00 39.13 -35.02
CA ASN A 33 -16.44 39.36 -34.90
C ASN A 33 -17.51 38.43 -35.54
N CYS A 34 -18.23 37.78 -34.60
CA CYS A 34 -19.66 37.99 -34.32
C CYS A 34 -20.72 36.97 -34.79
N LYS A 35 -21.53 36.63 -33.77
CA LYS A 35 -22.98 36.34 -33.76
C LYS A 35 -23.47 34.94 -34.18
N ASP A 36 -23.89 34.22 -33.15
CA ASP A 36 -25.29 33.84 -32.89
C ASP A 36 -26.13 33.31 -34.06
N TYR A 37 -26.72 32.12 -33.88
CA TYR A 37 -28.17 32.01 -33.78
C TYR A 37 -28.58 30.76 -32.97
N ILE A 38 -29.62 30.91 -32.15
CA ILE A 38 -30.24 29.82 -31.39
C ILE A 38 -31.49 29.36 -32.15
N TRP A 39 -31.65 28.05 -32.36
CA TRP A 39 -32.98 27.43 -32.40
C TRP A 39 -32.90 25.93 -32.10
N ASP A 40 -33.89 25.41 -31.36
CA ASP A 40 -34.13 24.01 -31.04
C ASP A 40 -35.65 23.75 -31.07
N PRO A 41 -36.14 22.64 -31.65
CA PRO A 41 -37.30 22.01 -31.01
C PRO A 41 -37.38 20.47 -31.16
N GLU A 42 -37.55 19.82 -30.02
CA GLU A 42 -38.54 18.77 -29.74
C GLU A 42 -38.84 17.67 -30.79
N SER A 43 -38.38 16.46 -30.43
CA SER A 43 -39.18 15.22 -30.42
C SER A 43 -39.67 14.56 -31.74
N LYS A 44 -39.34 13.27 -31.86
CA LYS A 44 -40.35 12.19 -32.03
C LYS A 44 -39.73 10.81 -31.83
N GLU A 45 -40.49 9.92 -31.21
CA GLU A 45 -40.13 8.52 -31.02
C GLU A 45 -40.38 7.70 -32.30
N HIS A 46 -39.53 6.71 -32.57
CA HIS A 46 -39.95 5.52 -33.30
C HIS A 46 -39.20 4.27 -32.83
N ASN A 47 -39.93 3.34 -32.22
CA ASN A 47 -39.44 2.01 -31.89
C ASN A 47 -39.21 1.18 -33.16
N THR A 48 -38.01 0.63 -33.33
CA THR A 48 -37.76 -0.57 -34.16
C THR A 48 -36.86 -1.53 -33.39
N GLY A 49 -37.34 -2.76 -33.18
CA GLY A 49 -36.59 -3.80 -32.47
C GLY A 49 -35.51 -4.42 -33.35
N THR A 50 -34.35 -4.77 -32.78
CA THR A 50 -33.33 -5.56 -33.48
C THR A 50 -32.69 -6.58 -32.53
N VAL A 51 -32.61 -7.83 -32.97
CA VAL A 51 -32.08 -8.96 -32.20
C VAL A 51 -30.57 -8.76 -31.93
N LYS A 52 -30.20 -8.54 -30.67
CA LYS A 52 -28.78 -8.52 -30.26
C LYS A 52 -28.24 -9.94 -30.17
N LYS A 53 -27.26 -10.26 -31.03
CA LYS A 53 -26.39 -11.43 -30.85
C LYS A 53 -25.71 -11.36 -29.48
N PHE A 54 -25.64 -12.49 -28.77
CA PHE A 54 -24.80 -12.62 -27.58
C PHE A 54 -23.32 -12.58 -28.00
N ASN A 55 -22.66 -11.45 -27.74
CA ASN A 55 -21.20 -11.40 -27.79
C ASN A 55 -20.64 -12.12 -26.56
N THR A 56 -19.84 -13.16 -26.78
CA THR A 56 -19.05 -13.81 -25.72
C THR A 56 -17.97 -12.84 -25.22
N LEU A 57 -18.27 -12.14 -24.13
CA LEU A 57 -17.32 -11.27 -23.43
C LEU A 57 -16.12 -12.10 -22.93
N GLU A 58 -14.92 -11.77 -23.40
CA GLU A 58 -13.68 -12.29 -22.80
C GLU A 58 -13.59 -11.83 -21.33
N TYR A 59 -13.77 -12.77 -20.39
CA TYR A 59 -13.47 -12.53 -18.97
C TYR A 59 -11.96 -12.36 -18.78
N ARG A 60 -11.42 -11.17 -19.09
CA ARG A 60 -10.01 -10.83 -18.85
C ARG A 60 -9.81 -10.58 -17.35
N VAL A 61 -8.92 -11.36 -16.74
CA VAL A 61 -8.49 -11.17 -15.35
C VAL A 61 -7.53 -9.98 -15.32
N TYR A 62 -8.09 -8.78 -15.25
CA TYR A 62 -7.32 -7.57 -15.02
C TYR A 62 -6.82 -7.56 -13.56
N TYR A 63 -5.50 -7.65 -13.37
CA TYR A 63 -4.89 -7.32 -12.10
C TYR A 63 -5.00 -5.80 -11.89
N ASN A 64 -6.06 -5.36 -11.22
CA ASN A 64 -6.36 -3.95 -11.01
C ASN A 64 -6.57 -3.66 -9.51
N PRO A 65 -5.54 -3.14 -8.80
CA PRO A 65 -5.66 -2.74 -7.39
C PRO A 65 -6.73 -1.66 -7.12
N PHE A 66 -7.15 -0.88 -8.13
CA PHE A 66 -8.19 0.16 -8.00
C PHE A 66 -9.63 -0.41 -8.07
N ALA A 67 -9.81 -1.67 -8.50
CA ALA A 67 -11.14 -2.29 -8.54
C ALA A 67 -11.73 -2.43 -7.12
N TYR A 68 -10.87 -2.58 -6.11
CA TYR A 68 -11.21 -2.81 -4.69
C TYR A 68 -11.17 -1.51 -3.86
N SER A 69 -11.36 -0.34 -4.50
CA SER A 69 -11.31 0.97 -3.84
C SER A 69 -12.45 1.90 -4.24
N LYS A 70 -13.64 1.36 -4.57
CA LYS A 70 -14.86 2.17 -4.75
C LYS A 70 -15.52 2.43 -3.41
N VAL A 71 -15.48 3.68 -2.96
CA VAL A 71 -16.38 4.22 -1.94
C VAL A 71 -17.47 5.02 -2.67
N LYS A 72 -18.75 4.76 -2.34
CA LYS A 72 -19.83 5.73 -2.52
C LYS A 72 -19.77 6.66 -1.31
N ASN A 73 -19.73 7.97 -1.53
CA ASN A 73 -20.03 8.89 -0.43
C ASN A 73 -21.53 8.81 -0.14
N VAL A 74 -21.90 8.58 1.11
CA VAL A 74 -23.12 9.16 1.65
C VAL A 74 -22.69 10.51 2.24
N ILE A 75 -23.46 11.55 1.94
CA ILE A 75 -23.34 12.88 2.54
C ILE A 75 -24.66 13.05 3.29
N GLU A 76 -24.58 13.43 4.56
CA GLU A 76 -25.73 13.95 5.31
C GLU A 76 -25.69 15.48 5.23
N ASP A 77 -26.87 16.10 5.19
CA ASP A 77 -27.06 17.40 4.57
C ASP A 77 -26.67 18.62 5.42
N CYS A 78 -26.15 19.64 4.75
CA CYS A 78 -26.37 21.06 5.06
C CYS A 78 -26.31 21.86 3.75
N GLU A 79 -27.20 22.84 3.63
CA GLU A 79 -27.36 23.76 2.47
C GLU A 79 -26.15 24.74 2.38
N ASP A 80 -25.80 25.39 1.27
CA ASP A 80 -26.58 25.69 0.06
C ASP A 80 -25.68 25.92 -1.20
N LEU A 81 -26.24 25.70 -2.40
CA LEU A 81 -25.91 26.10 -3.81
C LEU A 81 -24.55 26.75 -4.26
N PRO A 82 -24.18 26.73 -5.58
CA PRO A 82 -24.61 25.90 -6.72
C PRO A 82 -23.44 25.25 -7.54
N GLU A 83 -23.77 24.40 -8.53
CA GLU A 83 -22.78 23.65 -9.35
C GLU A 83 -22.23 24.38 -10.59
N HIS A 84 -21.00 24.01 -11.01
CA HIS A 84 -20.59 24.04 -12.42
C HIS A 84 -19.85 22.77 -12.82
N ASN A 85 -20.33 22.10 -13.88
CA ASN A 85 -19.86 20.79 -14.32
C ASN A 85 -18.73 20.89 -15.38
N TYR A 86 -17.56 20.31 -15.09
CA TYR A 86 -16.57 19.94 -16.11
C TYR A 86 -15.93 18.58 -15.80
N SER A 87 -15.95 17.68 -16.79
CA SER A 87 -15.47 16.31 -16.67
C SER A 87 -13.97 16.19 -17.01
N SER A 88 -13.16 15.72 -16.05
CA SER A 88 -11.80 15.24 -16.33
C SER A 88 -11.47 14.03 -15.45
N THR A 89 -10.71 13.08 -15.99
CA THR A 89 -10.56 11.73 -15.43
C THR A 89 -9.48 11.67 -14.33
N GLY A 90 -9.70 12.39 -13.23
CA GLY A 90 -8.76 12.46 -12.11
C GLY A 90 -8.44 11.11 -11.46
N MET A 91 -7.14 10.79 -11.33
CA MET A 91 -6.66 9.62 -10.60
C MET A 91 -7.09 9.69 -9.13
N LYS A 92 -8.05 8.83 -8.74
CA LYS A 92 -8.65 8.88 -7.40
C LYS A 92 -7.67 8.46 -6.31
N ARG A 93 -7.68 9.20 -5.20
CA ARG A 93 -6.88 8.98 -3.99
C ARG A 93 -7.11 7.58 -3.40
N VAL A 94 -6.23 6.65 -3.74
CA VAL A 94 -6.46 5.22 -3.48
C VAL A 94 -6.42 4.90 -1.98
N GLN A 95 -7.54 4.42 -1.41
CA GLN A 95 -7.54 3.67 -0.16
C GLN A 95 -7.62 2.17 -0.47
N ASN A 96 -6.99 1.33 0.35
CA ASN A 96 -7.05 -0.13 0.22
C ASN A 96 -7.32 -0.67 1.63
N ILE A 97 -8.54 -1.19 1.83
CA ILE A 97 -9.14 -1.39 3.15
C ILE A 97 -8.84 -2.79 3.71
N TYR A 98 -8.33 -3.69 2.87
CA TYR A 98 -7.95 -5.07 3.24
C TYR A 98 -6.64 -5.19 4.02
N SER A 99 -5.99 -4.08 4.37
CA SER A 99 -4.89 -4.09 5.34
C SER A 99 -5.42 -3.76 6.74
N VAL A 100 -4.96 -4.50 7.75
CA VAL A 100 -4.65 -3.94 9.08
C VAL A 100 -4.04 -2.55 8.90
N THR A 101 -4.43 -1.55 9.71
CA THR A 101 -4.33 -0.09 9.40
C THR A 101 -2.91 0.41 9.09
N CYS A 102 -1.93 -0.45 9.39
CA CYS A 102 -0.48 -0.38 9.25
C CYS A 102 0.10 0.05 7.87
N SER A 103 -0.56 -0.16 6.72
CA SER A 103 0.06 0.08 5.41
C SER A 103 0.07 1.57 4.99
N ARG A 104 -0.97 2.05 4.30
CA ARG A 104 -0.96 3.40 3.70
C ARG A 104 -0.85 4.49 4.75
N ARG A 105 -1.76 4.49 5.73
CA ARG A 105 -1.83 5.54 6.76
C ARG A 105 -0.56 5.68 7.59
N LEU A 106 0.28 4.63 7.76
CA LEU A 106 1.54 4.74 8.51
C LEU A 106 2.80 4.93 7.64
N SER A 107 2.68 4.84 6.31
CA SER A 107 3.70 5.35 5.39
C SER A 107 3.52 6.85 5.10
N SER A 108 2.27 7.30 5.06
CA SER A 108 1.85 8.68 4.82
C SER A 108 1.21 9.34 6.05
N THR A 109 1.52 8.87 7.26
CA THR A 109 1.19 9.62 8.48
C THR A 109 1.81 11.00 8.31
N LYS A 110 1.07 12.06 8.69
CA LYS A 110 1.67 13.40 8.71
C LYS A 110 2.95 13.31 9.54
N ASN A 111 4.10 13.47 8.90
CA ASN A 111 5.37 13.68 9.59
C ASN A 111 5.38 15.13 10.07
N THR A 112 4.38 15.48 10.90
CA THR A 112 4.42 16.63 11.77
C THR A 112 5.48 16.30 12.82
N LEU A 113 6.73 16.52 12.43
CA LEU A 113 7.74 16.97 13.36
C LEU A 113 7.13 18.19 14.05
N LEU A 114 6.66 17.98 15.28
CA LEU A 114 6.55 19.07 16.23
C LEU A 114 7.99 19.52 16.45
N GLU A 115 8.28 20.77 16.09
CA GLU A 115 9.61 21.36 16.21
C GLU A 115 9.95 21.51 17.69
N ILE A 116 10.60 20.47 18.24
CA ILE A 116 11.26 20.51 19.53
C ILE A 116 12.72 20.86 19.24
N PRO A 117 13.20 22.07 19.58
CA PRO A 117 14.58 22.46 19.33
C PRO A 117 15.51 21.68 20.26
N PHE A 118 16.09 20.60 19.76
CA PHE A 118 17.15 19.86 20.44
C PHE A 118 18.47 20.64 20.37
N ASN A 119 18.56 21.66 21.22
CA ASN A 119 19.73 21.96 22.03
C ASN A 119 19.38 23.05 23.07
N LYS A 120 19.12 22.60 24.31
CA LYS A 120 19.23 23.42 25.52
C LYS A 120 20.27 22.78 26.45
N SER A 121 21.53 23.11 26.22
CA SER A 121 22.53 23.06 27.28
C SER A 121 22.13 24.09 28.35
N VAL A 122 21.67 23.63 29.51
CA VAL A 122 21.38 24.51 30.64
C VAL A 122 22.71 24.93 31.27
N PRO A 123 23.02 26.23 31.38
CA PRO A 123 24.23 26.67 32.07
C PRO A 123 24.05 26.49 33.59
N GLN A 124 24.74 25.50 34.16
CA GLN A 124 24.96 25.44 35.61
C GLN A 124 26.23 26.23 35.96
N SER A 125 26.07 27.25 36.80
CA SER A 125 27.17 28.05 37.34
C SER A 125 27.74 27.45 38.64
N THR A 126 28.90 27.96 39.07
CA THR A 126 29.47 27.82 40.42
C THR A 126 29.87 26.41 40.90
N SER A 127 31.06 26.00 40.44
CA SER A 127 32.17 25.47 41.26
C SER A 127 31.93 24.89 42.67
N VAL A 128 32.35 23.63 42.86
CA VAL A 128 33.14 23.17 44.03
C VAL A 128 34.24 22.23 43.51
N GLN A 129 35.40 22.18 44.17
CA GLN A 129 36.52 21.29 43.84
C GLN A 129 36.45 19.97 44.63
N THR A 130 36.71 18.83 43.99
CA THR A 130 37.23 17.63 44.67
C THR A 130 38.11 16.80 43.71
N LEU A 131 39.01 15.98 44.26
CA LEU A 131 40.10 15.34 43.50
C LEU A 131 39.77 13.90 43.03
N LYS A 132 40.44 13.53 41.93
CA LYS A 132 41.00 12.20 41.59
C LYS A 132 40.23 10.93 42.02
N GLN A 133 39.94 10.08 41.03
CA GLN A 133 40.83 8.91 40.81
C GLN A 133 40.76 8.42 39.35
N GLU A 134 41.84 7.78 38.90
CA GLU A 134 41.94 7.11 37.61
C GLU A 134 41.75 5.60 37.81
N GLU A 135 40.89 4.95 37.03
CA GLU A 135 41.00 3.51 36.79
C GLU A 135 40.94 3.24 35.27
N LYS A 136 41.96 2.56 34.75
CA LYS A 136 42.01 2.07 33.38
C LYS A 136 41.37 0.69 33.32
N LYS A 137 40.54 0.42 32.32
CA LYS A 137 40.35 -0.95 31.83
C LYS A 137 39.96 -1.04 30.34
N GLU A 138 40.98 -1.40 29.57
CA GLU A 138 40.97 -2.31 28.42
C GLU A 138 40.06 -1.99 27.22
N ASP A 139 40.69 -1.70 26.08
CA ASP A 139 40.06 -1.57 24.76
C ASP A 139 39.32 -2.86 24.35
N LEU A 140 38.01 -2.74 24.21
CA LEU A 140 37.25 -3.57 23.27
C LEU A 140 36.86 -2.69 22.08
N GLN A 141 37.23 -3.12 20.87
CA GLN A 141 37.01 -2.36 19.65
C GLN A 141 35.51 -2.17 19.38
N GLU A 142 34.95 -1.01 19.74
CA GLU A 142 33.63 -0.59 19.28
C GLU A 142 33.67 -0.40 17.76
N SER A 143 33.26 -1.44 17.03
CA SER A 143 33.00 -1.33 15.60
C SER A 143 31.97 -0.23 15.37
N ASN A 144 32.29 0.76 14.52
CA ASN A 144 31.47 1.95 14.24
C ASN A 144 30.14 1.58 13.54
N VAL A 145 29.18 1.03 14.29
CA VAL A 145 27.82 0.73 13.84
C VAL A 145 26.96 1.98 14.04
N GLU A 146 27.04 2.87 13.06
CA GLU A 146 26.48 4.23 13.15
C GLU A 146 24.97 4.24 13.39
N ALA A 147 24.58 4.89 14.49
CA ALA A 147 23.20 4.96 15.01
C ALA A 147 22.19 5.59 14.02
N TYR A 148 22.69 6.40 13.09
CA TYR A 148 21.92 7.22 12.18
C TYR A 148 22.57 7.20 10.80
N ASN A 149 21.74 7.25 9.76
CA ASN A 149 22.19 7.47 8.38
C ASN A 149 22.52 8.96 8.11
N THR A 150 23.12 9.65 9.09
CA THR A 150 23.51 11.08 9.04
C THR A 150 24.64 11.35 8.05
N LYS A 151 25.42 10.33 7.66
CA LYS A 151 26.48 10.47 6.65
C LYS A 151 26.00 10.66 5.22
N VAL A 152 24.74 10.35 4.90
CA VAL A 152 24.21 10.65 3.55
C VAL A 152 23.34 11.90 3.62
N ASP A 153 23.97 13.04 3.35
CA ASP A 153 23.28 14.31 3.12
C ASP A 153 22.27 14.12 1.98
N PRO A 154 20.96 14.36 2.19
CA PRO A 154 19.96 14.29 1.13
C PRO A 154 20.20 15.28 -0.01
N ARG A 155 21.14 16.22 0.14
CA ARG A 155 21.61 17.16 -0.89
C ARG A 155 22.78 16.66 -1.72
N THR A 156 23.36 15.47 -1.45
CA THR A 156 24.55 14.96 -2.19
C THR A 156 24.40 15.03 -3.71
N PHE A 157 23.17 14.87 -4.23
CA PHE A 157 22.86 15.02 -5.66
C PHE A 157 23.20 16.39 -6.25
N GLN A 158 23.16 17.47 -5.44
CA GLN A 158 23.47 18.84 -5.85
C GLN A 158 24.95 19.01 -6.25
N ASN A 159 25.82 18.06 -5.89
CA ASN A 159 27.23 18.04 -6.29
C ASN A 159 27.49 17.26 -7.60
N LEU A 160 26.48 16.60 -8.17
CA LEU A 160 26.65 15.69 -9.33
C LEU A 160 26.67 16.40 -10.69
N ARG A 161 26.26 17.67 -10.75
CA ARG A 161 26.26 18.49 -11.98
C ARG A 161 26.58 19.96 -11.62
N PRO A 162 27.45 20.66 -12.39
CA PRO A 162 27.78 22.05 -12.10
C PRO A 162 26.57 23.00 -12.16
N GLU A 163 25.53 22.68 -12.94
CA GLU A 163 24.30 23.48 -13.06
C GLU A 163 23.62 23.73 -11.70
N TYR A 164 23.68 22.77 -10.77
CA TYR A 164 23.06 22.87 -9.44
C TYR A 164 23.61 24.03 -8.60
N ARG A 165 24.84 24.50 -8.83
CA ARG A 165 25.41 25.68 -8.16
C ARG A 165 24.60 26.96 -8.40
N SER A 166 23.82 27.01 -9.48
CA SER A 166 22.90 28.12 -9.76
C SER A 166 21.52 27.97 -9.09
N LEU A 167 21.21 26.78 -8.54
CA LEU A 167 19.88 26.40 -8.04
C LEU A 167 19.86 26.12 -6.52
N CYS A 168 21.03 26.00 -5.90
CA CYS A 168 21.25 25.51 -4.54
C CYS A 168 22.37 26.32 -3.87
N PHE A 169 22.38 26.39 -2.54
CA PHE A 169 23.41 27.13 -1.81
C PHE A 169 24.58 26.22 -1.37
N ASP A 170 25.78 26.42 -1.94
CA ASP A 170 26.99 25.72 -1.52
C ASP A 170 27.59 26.38 -0.25
N SER A 171 27.62 25.63 0.84
CA SER A 171 28.16 26.12 2.12
C SER A 171 29.69 26.18 2.17
N SER A 172 30.40 25.66 1.16
CA SER A 172 31.87 25.66 1.09
C SER A 172 32.46 26.96 0.52
N GLU A 173 31.68 27.78 -0.19
CA GLU A 173 32.15 29.02 -0.82
C GLU A 173 32.54 30.14 0.17
N GLY A 174 32.28 29.95 1.48
CA GLY A 174 32.52 30.95 2.54
C GLY A 174 33.91 30.95 3.20
N SER A 175 34.90 30.20 2.69
CA SER A 175 36.17 29.91 3.40
C SER A 175 37.20 31.06 3.45
N ARG A 176 36.87 32.17 4.13
CA ARG A 176 37.83 33.18 4.65
C ARG A 176 37.31 33.79 5.94
N SER A 177 37.98 33.54 7.07
CA SER A 177 37.62 34.11 8.37
C SER A 177 37.93 35.60 8.47
N LEU A 178 36.96 36.40 8.92
CA LEU A 178 37.16 37.80 9.33
C LEU A 178 37.79 37.86 10.74
N SER A 179 38.57 38.89 11.05
CA SER A 179 39.07 39.11 12.42
C SER A 179 37.94 39.55 13.38
N VAL A 180 38.13 39.35 14.68
CA VAL A 180 37.15 39.78 15.71
C VAL A 180 37.10 41.30 15.77
N GLU A 181 38.27 41.94 15.70
CA GLU A 181 38.48 43.39 15.68
C GLU A 181 37.81 44.03 14.45
N GLU A 182 37.96 43.42 13.27
CA GLU A 182 37.26 43.83 12.05
C GLU A 182 35.72 43.72 12.20
N GLY A 183 35.24 42.64 12.83
CA GLY A 183 33.82 42.47 13.14
C GLY A 183 33.27 43.55 14.07
N ASP A 184 33.98 43.85 15.15
CA ASP A 184 33.60 44.87 16.12
C ASP A 184 33.68 46.29 15.52
N LEU A 185 34.67 46.55 14.65
CA LEU A 185 34.80 47.79 13.86
C LEU A 185 33.61 47.99 12.90
N ILE A 186 33.13 46.93 12.23
CA ILE A 186 31.91 47.00 11.40
C ILE A 186 30.69 47.34 12.28
N LEU A 187 30.51 46.64 13.40
CA LEU A 187 29.41 46.91 14.33
C LEU A 187 29.48 48.32 14.93
N HIS A 188 30.67 48.84 15.22
CA HIS A 188 30.87 50.20 15.69
C HIS A 188 30.55 51.24 14.59
N LYS A 189 30.97 51.00 13.35
CA LYS A 189 30.62 51.84 12.19
C LYS A 189 29.11 51.91 11.95
N ILE A 190 28.39 50.79 12.10
CA ILE A 190 26.92 50.74 12.06
C ILE A 190 26.31 51.59 13.19
N ALA A 191 26.84 51.48 14.40
CA ALA A 191 26.35 52.21 15.57
C ALA A 191 26.57 53.73 15.48
N ILE A 192 27.61 54.20 14.77
CA ILE A 192 27.82 55.61 14.43
C ILE A 192 26.82 56.05 13.36
N LEU A 193 26.80 55.38 12.21
CA LEU A 193 26.09 55.85 11.02
C LEU A 193 24.56 55.72 11.12
N LYS A 194 24.05 54.69 11.81
CA LYS A 194 22.61 54.44 12.02
C LYS A 194 21.84 54.54 10.70
N SER A 195 20.92 55.49 10.55
CA SER A 195 20.09 55.70 9.36
C SER A 195 20.83 56.26 8.13
N SER A 196 22.11 56.64 8.24
CA SER A 196 22.94 57.08 7.11
C SER A 196 23.72 55.94 6.42
N LEU A 197 23.43 54.67 6.76
CA LEU A 197 24.04 53.52 6.11
C LEU A 197 23.49 53.37 4.67
N THR A 198 24.38 53.36 3.67
CA THR A 198 23.99 53.10 2.26
C THR A 198 23.53 51.65 2.07
N LEU A 199 22.73 51.38 1.03
CA LEU A 199 22.30 50.01 0.68
C LEU A 199 23.49 49.06 0.54
N GLU A 200 24.53 49.47 -0.19
CA GLU A 200 25.77 48.70 -0.33
C GLU A 200 26.46 48.47 1.03
N GLY A 201 26.47 49.48 1.91
CA GLY A 201 27.01 49.36 3.27
C GLY A 201 26.22 48.38 4.15
N ILE A 202 24.90 48.26 3.98
CA ILE A 202 24.08 47.25 4.66
C ILE A 202 24.48 45.84 4.17
N ILE A 203 24.57 45.63 2.86
CA ILE A 203 24.90 44.33 2.26
C ILE A 203 26.32 43.91 2.61
N ASP A 204 27.30 44.80 2.42
CA ASP A 204 28.72 44.60 2.77
C ASP A 204 28.89 44.24 4.26
N SER A 205 28.14 44.91 5.14
CA SER A 205 28.15 44.59 6.58
C SER A 205 27.68 43.16 6.85
N PHE A 206 26.53 42.75 6.29
CA PHE A 206 26.07 41.36 6.46
C PHE A 206 27.05 40.34 5.85
N CYS A 207 27.54 40.57 4.63
CA CYS A 207 28.44 39.67 3.92
C CYS A 207 29.87 39.60 4.49
N LYS A 208 30.25 40.54 5.37
CA LYS A 208 31.49 40.49 6.17
C LYS A 208 31.26 39.86 7.54
N LEU A 209 30.21 40.25 8.26
CA LEU A 209 29.87 39.65 9.56
C LEU A 209 29.58 38.15 9.42
N SER A 210 29.03 37.71 8.27
CA SER A 210 28.81 36.29 7.95
C SER A 210 30.10 35.47 7.72
N ARG A 211 31.28 36.07 7.93
CA ARG A 211 32.60 35.42 7.81
C ARG A 211 33.33 35.31 9.16
N LEU A 212 32.69 35.70 10.26
CA LEU A 212 33.21 35.51 11.61
C LEU A 212 33.13 34.02 12.02
N SER A 213 33.92 33.62 13.02
CA SER A 213 33.88 32.25 13.54
C SER A 213 32.56 31.94 14.26
N LEU A 214 32.19 30.66 14.33
CA LEU A 214 30.89 30.21 14.86
C LEU A 214 30.59 30.72 16.28
N GLU A 215 31.61 30.82 17.13
CA GLU A 215 31.51 31.36 18.49
C GLU A 215 31.16 32.86 18.48
N GLN A 216 31.80 33.63 17.59
CA GLN A 216 31.58 35.06 17.45
C GLN A 216 30.21 35.39 16.83
N LEU A 217 29.69 34.53 15.93
CA LEU A 217 28.35 34.71 15.37
C LEU A 217 27.25 34.77 16.44
N VAL A 218 27.36 33.98 17.52
CA VAL A 218 26.42 34.02 18.67
C VAL A 218 26.50 35.36 19.41
N ALA A 219 27.70 35.90 19.59
CA ALA A 219 27.90 37.23 20.17
C ALA A 219 27.35 38.35 19.27
N VAL A 220 27.56 38.26 17.95
CA VAL A 220 27.03 39.23 16.96
C VAL A 220 25.50 39.22 16.94
N GLN A 221 24.85 38.05 16.89
CA GLN A 221 23.38 37.96 16.94
C GLN A 221 22.79 38.59 18.21
N SER A 222 23.51 38.51 19.33
CA SER A 222 23.11 39.08 20.62
C SER A 222 23.42 40.58 20.75
N ASN A 223 24.09 41.20 19.78
CA ASN A 223 24.61 42.55 19.88
C ASN A 223 23.57 43.60 19.44
N THR A 224 23.32 44.62 20.28
CA THR A 224 22.38 45.71 19.96
C THR A 224 22.76 46.49 18.70
N ARG A 225 24.05 46.55 18.34
CA ARG A 225 24.53 47.16 17.09
C ARG A 225 24.12 46.34 15.86
N PHE A 226 24.03 45.01 15.98
CA PHE A 226 23.54 44.13 14.91
C PHE A 226 22.02 44.26 14.72
N ALA A 227 21.27 44.50 15.81
CA ALA A 227 19.85 44.83 15.72
C ALA A 227 19.59 46.14 14.95
N ILE A 228 20.49 47.13 15.03
CA ILE A 228 20.43 48.35 14.19
C ILE A 228 20.62 48.00 12.70
N LEU A 229 21.58 47.13 12.35
CA LEU A 229 21.76 46.67 10.96
C LEU A 229 20.51 45.95 10.42
N CYS A 230 19.93 45.06 11.22
CA CYS A 230 18.69 44.36 10.88
C CYS A 230 17.53 45.36 10.66
N ARG A 231 17.37 46.35 11.54
CA ARG A 231 16.36 47.41 11.40
C ARG A 231 16.56 48.24 10.12
N ASN A 232 17.78 48.72 9.87
CA ASN A 232 18.12 49.48 8.66
C ASN A 232 17.77 48.69 7.39
N SER A 233 18.01 47.37 7.39
CA SER A 233 17.73 46.50 6.24
C SER A 233 16.22 46.27 6.01
N ILE A 234 15.41 46.30 7.06
CA ILE A 234 13.94 46.27 6.97
C ILE A 234 13.41 47.62 6.44
N GLU A 235 13.92 48.74 6.96
CA GLU A 235 13.47 50.08 6.54
C GLU A 235 13.80 50.36 5.05
N ASN A 236 14.92 49.87 4.56
CA ASN A 236 15.33 49.98 3.15
C ASN A 236 14.88 48.80 2.26
N LEU A 237 14.09 47.84 2.78
CA LEU A 237 13.89 46.53 2.15
C LEU A 237 13.38 46.60 0.69
N HIS A 238 12.48 47.55 0.43
CA HIS A 238 11.87 47.76 -0.88
C HIS A 238 12.85 48.29 -1.94
N LEU A 239 13.95 48.94 -1.54
CA LEU A 239 14.93 49.57 -2.43
C LEU A 239 15.99 48.61 -2.95
N PHE A 240 16.19 47.44 -2.31
CA PHE A 240 17.14 46.43 -2.78
C PHE A 240 16.69 45.78 -4.10
N SER A 241 17.65 45.38 -4.93
CA SER A 241 17.38 44.47 -6.06
C SER A 241 17.20 43.02 -5.60
N VAL A 242 16.64 42.17 -6.47
CA VAL A 242 16.48 40.73 -6.21
C VAL A 242 17.78 40.07 -5.77
N ASP A 243 18.88 40.28 -6.50
CA ASP A 243 20.17 39.65 -6.18
C ASP A 243 20.80 40.20 -4.89
N GLN A 244 20.51 41.46 -4.54
CA GLN A 244 20.90 42.02 -3.24
C GLN A 244 20.12 41.36 -2.08
N LEU A 245 18.80 41.16 -2.22
CA LEU A 245 17.99 40.41 -1.25
C LEU A 245 18.47 38.96 -1.11
N ILE A 246 18.83 38.31 -2.21
CA ILE A 246 19.39 36.94 -2.21
C ILE A 246 20.75 36.91 -1.50
N ASN A 247 21.63 37.88 -1.73
CA ASN A 247 22.93 37.94 -1.05
C ASN A 247 22.79 38.22 0.46
N ILE A 248 21.81 39.02 0.87
CA ILE A 248 21.47 39.17 2.30
C ILE A 248 20.93 37.85 2.87
N LEU A 249 20.07 37.12 2.15
CA LEU A 249 19.53 35.82 2.59
C LEU A 249 20.63 34.73 2.68
N LYS A 250 21.62 34.74 1.78
CA LYS A 250 22.86 33.93 1.89
C LYS A 250 23.64 34.28 3.15
N ALA A 251 23.81 35.57 3.43
CA ALA A 251 24.48 36.02 4.65
C ALA A 251 23.71 35.59 5.91
N PHE A 252 22.37 35.59 5.92
CA PHE A 252 21.57 35.09 7.05
C PHE A 252 21.81 33.60 7.33
N VAL A 253 21.98 32.75 6.30
CA VAL A 253 22.33 31.33 6.46
C VAL A 253 23.70 31.19 7.14
N HIS A 254 24.71 31.89 6.64
CA HIS A 254 26.06 31.86 7.23
C HIS A 254 26.12 32.47 8.65
N LEU A 255 25.37 33.54 8.92
CA LEU A 255 25.24 34.17 10.24
C LEU A 255 24.51 33.27 11.26
N GLY A 256 23.81 32.22 10.80
CA GLY A 256 23.04 31.31 11.66
C GLY A 256 21.76 31.92 12.23
N ILE A 257 21.11 32.84 11.52
CA ILE A 257 19.92 33.56 12.03
C ILE A 257 18.79 32.58 12.34
N LEU A 258 18.30 32.61 13.58
CA LEU A 258 17.25 31.72 14.06
C LEU A 258 15.96 31.82 13.22
N PRO A 259 15.31 30.70 12.82
CA PRO A 259 14.10 30.71 11.99
C PRO A 259 12.90 31.48 12.58
N THR A 260 12.90 31.68 13.91
CA THR A 260 11.91 32.46 14.65
C THR A 260 12.15 33.98 14.65
N HIS A 261 13.28 34.45 14.11
CA HIS A 261 13.63 35.88 14.13
C HIS A 261 12.70 36.72 13.24
N SER A 262 12.04 37.72 13.83
CA SER A 262 10.93 38.47 13.22
C SER A 262 11.23 39.09 11.84
N MET A 263 12.46 39.59 11.64
CA MET A 263 12.94 40.11 10.35
C MET A 263 12.69 39.15 9.19
N LEU A 264 12.85 37.84 9.40
CA LEU A 264 12.74 36.84 8.33
C LEU A 264 11.32 36.78 7.74
N HIS A 265 10.28 37.12 8.52
CA HIS A 265 8.92 37.22 8.00
C HIS A 265 8.75 38.41 7.05
N VAL A 266 9.37 39.55 7.34
CA VAL A 266 9.33 40.73 6.45
C VAL A 266 10.04 40.45 5.12
N TYR A 267 11.17 39.75 5.18
CA TYR A 267 11.88 39.27 3.99
C TYR A 267 11.05 38.25 3.18
N GLU A 268 10.39 37.30 3.83
CA GLU A 268 9.47 36.37 3.14
C GLU A 268 8.34 37.10 2.42
N VAL A 269 7.68 38.07 3.08
CA VAL A 269 6.61 38.86 2.46
C VAL A 269 7.11 39.62 1.23
N GLU A 270 8.34 40.12 1.23
CA GLU A 270 8.93 40.78 0.07
C GLU A 270 9.32 39.78 -1.04
N PHE A 271 9.92 38.63 -0.70
CA PHE A 271 10.18 37.56 -1.67
C PHE A 271 8.88 36.97 -2.27
N CYS A 272 7.77 36.95 -1.52
CA CYS A 272 6.44 36.58 -2.01
C CYS A 272 5.89 37.58 -3.06
N ARG A 273 6.10 38.89 -2.86
CA ARG A 273 5.74 39.91 -3.87
C ARG A 273 6.54 39.71 -5.16
N ARG A 274 7.84 39.47 -5.02
CA ARG A 274 8.81 39.40 -6.13
C ARG A 274 8.93 38.04 -6.82
N VAL A 275 8.03 37.09 -6.58
CA VAL A 275 8.06 35.77 -7.24
C VAL A 275 8.05 35.88 -8.76
N TRP A 276 7.30 36.83 -9.30
CA TRP A 276 7.15 37.05 -10.75
C TRP A 276 8.31 37.86 -11.38
N ASP A 277 9.12 38.52 -10.54
CA ASP A 277 10.32 39.27 -10.97
C ASP A 277 11.57 38.36 -11.03
N MET A 278 11.54 37.22 -10.33
CA MET A 278 12.65 36.28 -10.23
C MET A 278 12.65 35.25 -11.36
N ASN A 279 13.84 34.91 -11.86
CA ASN A 279 14.00 33.74 -12.72
C ASN A 279 13.96 32.44 -11.90
N LEU A 280 13.72 31.30 -12.56
CA LEU A 280 13.55 30.01 -11.89
C LEU A 280 14.78 29.57 -11.06
N ASN A 281 15.99 29.95 -11.44
CA ASN A 281 17.19 29.60 -10.70
C ASN A 281 17.24 30.38 -9.37
N GLN A 282 16.93 31.68 -9.41
CA GLN A 282 16.75 32.51 -8.21
C GLN A 282 15.64 31.94 -7.29
N LEU A 283 14.50 31.53 -7.86
CA LEU A 283 13.39 30.93 -7.08
C LEU A 283 13.79 29.62 -6.38
N LEU A 284 14.48 28.71 -7.07
CA LEU A 284 14.98 27.47 -6.49
C LEU A 284 16.04 27.71 -5.41
N LEU A 285 16.93 28.68 -5.63
CA LEU A 285 17.96 29.09 -4.68
C LEU A 285 17.35 29.72 -3.41
N VAL A 286 16.36 30.61 -3.54
CA VAL A 286 15.64 31.21 -2.40
C VAL A 286 14.90 30.14 -1.60
N ALA A 287 14.25 29.17 -2.26
CA ALA A 287 13.65 28.03 -1.58
C ALA A 287 14.67 27.17 -0.81
N ASP A 288 15.86 26.93 -1.38
CA ASP A 288 16.93 26.19 -0.72
C ASP A 288 17.53 26.95 0.47
N LEU A 289 17.65 28.28 0.37
CA LEU A 289 18.09 29.17 1.45
C LEU A 289 17.10 29.21 2.62
N TRP A 290 15.79 29.32 2.37
CA TRP A 290 14.76 29.24 3.42
C TRP A 290 14.79 27.88 4.14
N ARG A 291 14.99 26.79 3.39
CA ARG A 291 15.15 25.44 3.93
C ARG A 291 16.41 25.33 4.80
N LEU A 292 17.52 25.98 4.44
CA LEU A 292 18.75 26.00 5.24
C LEU A 292 18.65 26.86 6.50
N LEU A 293 17.87 27.95 6.48
CA LEU A 293 17.47 28.69 7.69
C LEU A 293 16.55 27.88 8.62
N GLY A 294 16.09 26.69 8.19
CA GLY A 294 15.10 25.90 8.93
C GLY A 294 13.72 26.56 8.98
N ARG A 295 13.42 27.49 8.06
CA ARG A 295 12.22 28.33 8.14
C ARG A 295 11.15 27.88 7.17
N HIS A 296 9.98 27.52 7.70
CA HIS A 296 8.83 27.08 6.92
C HIS A 296 8.11 28.27 6.26
N VAL A 297 8.17 28.36 4.92
CA VAL A 297 7.68 29.50 4.11
C VAL A 297 6.55 29.09 3.15
N PRO A 298 5.33 28.77 3.65
CA PRO A 298 4.30 28.12 2.85
C PRO A 298 3.70 29.04 1.79
N GLN A 299 3.59 30.34 2.07
CA GLN A 299 3.05 31.33 1.13
C GLN A 299 4.00 31.49 -0.07
N TYR A 300 5.30 31.61 0.20
CA TYR A 300 6.33 31.67 -0.84
C TYR A 300 6.28 30.44 -1.76
N LEU A 301 6.23 29.24 -1.17
CA LEU A 301 6.14 27.99 -1.94
C LEU A 301 4.82 27.88 -2.73
N GLU A 302 3.70 28.39 -2.23
CA GLU A 302 2.41 28.34 -2.94
C GLU A 302 2.40 29.24 -4.18
N ILE A 303 2.95 30.45 -4.09
CA ILE A 303 3.09 31.36 -5.24
C ILE A 303 4.16 30.84 -6.22
N PHE A 304 5.30 30.37 -5.71
CA PHE A 304 6.38 29.78 -6.52
C PHE A 304 5.90 28.56 -7.33
N LEU A 305 5.20 27.61 -6.70
CA LEU A 305 4.69 26.44 -7.41
C LEU A 305 3.57 26.80 -8.39
N SER A 306 2.86 27.92 -8.17
CA SER A 306 1.89 28.48 -9.14
C SER A 306 2.59 29.07 -10.37
N PHE A 307 3.70 29.79 -10.20
CA PHE A 307 4.57 30.23 -11.31
C PHE A 307 5.07 29.03 -12.14
N VAL A 308 5.60 28.01 -11.47
CA VAL A 308 6.11 26.80 -12.16
C VAL A 308 5.00 26.01 -12.85
N ASN A 309 3.76 26.04 -12.33
CA ASN A 309 2.62 25.39 -12.97
C ASN A 309 2.27 25.96 -14.37
N LEU A 310 2.67 27.20 -14.64
CA LEU A 310 2.60 27.83 -15.97
C LEU A 310 3.83 27.47 -16.83
N HIS A 311 5.04 27.63 -16.27
CA HIS A 311 6.32 27.48 -16.99
C HIS A 311 6.92 26.06 -17.02
N TRP A 312 6.16 25.04 -16.61
CA TRP A 312 6.67 23.67 -16.41
C TRP A 312 7.36 23.04 -17.63
N LYS A 313 6.96 23.39 -18.86
CA LYS A 313 7.52 22.79 -20.09
C LYS A 313 9.00 23.08 -20.29
N ASP A 314 9.44 24.21 -19.77
CA ASP A 314 10.78 24.78 -19.98
C ASP A 314 11.79 24.28 -18.91
N LEU A 315 11.32 23.45 -17.97
CA LEU A 315 12.15 22.85 -16.92
C LEU A 315 13.29 22.00 -17.51
N THR A 316 14.52 22.41 -17.24
CA THR A 316 15.72 21.58 -17.41
C THR A 316 15.75 20.45 -16.39
N LEU A 317 16.55 19.41 -16.62
CA LEU A 317 16.69 18.29 -15.68
C LEU A 317 17.16 18.73 -14.27
N PRO A 318 18.21 19.55 -14.10
CA PRO A 318 18.63 20.01 -12.77
C PRO A 318 17.53 20.77 -12.04
N GLN A 319 16.80 21.65 -12.74
CA GLN A 319 15.64 22.37 -12.19
C GLN A 319 14.51 21.42 -11.78
N LEU A 320 14.17 20.40 -12.59
CA LEU A 320 13.15 19.40 -12.25
C LEU A 320 13.51 18.63 -10.95
N VAL A 321 14.76 18.21 -10.81
CA VAL A 321 15.19 17.44 -9.63
C VAL A 321 15.20 18.33 -8.37
N GLN A 322 15.77 19.53 -8.44
CA GLN A 322 15.80 20.47 -7.31
C GLN A 322 14.39 20.95 -6.92
N LEU A 323 13.51 21.20 -7.90
CA LEU A 323 12.09 21.49 -7.66
C LEU A 323 11.39 20.34 -6.94
N THR A 324 11.59 19.11 -7.40
CA THR A 324 10.97 17.91 -6.81
C THR A 324 11.50 17.66 -5.40
N TYR A 325 12.78 17.94 -5.15
CA TYR A 325 13.37 17.96 -3.81
C TYR A 325 12.71 19.00 -2.89
N VAL A 326 12.56 20.26 -3.34
CA VAL A 326 11.91 21.35 -2.60
C VAL A 326 10.45 21.03 -2.28
N ILE A 327 9.67 20.56 -3.26
CA ILE A 327 8.29 20.07 -3.06
C ILE A 327 8.25 18.91 -2.04
N GLY A 328 9.27 18.04 -2.10
CA GLY A 328 9.48 16.95 -1.16
C GLY A 328 9.65 17.44 0.27
N GLU A 329 10.56 18.38 0.53
CA GLU A 329 10.76 18.91 1.89
C GLU A 329 9.55 19.71 2.38
N GLY A 330 8.89 20.48 1.50
CA GLY A 330 7.65 21.20 1.79
C GLY A 330 6.41 20.33 2.01
N ARG A 331 6.47 19.01 1.76
CA ARG A 331 5.39 18.01 1.98
C ARG A 331 4.06 18.23 1.24
N LYS A 332 3.93 19.29 0.42
CA LYS A 332 2.74 19.67 -0.34
C LYS A 332 3.17 20.03 -1.76
N GLY A 333 2.58 19.38 -2.76
CA GLY A 333 2.72 19.73 -4.18
C GLY A 333 1.33 19.83 -4.82
N PRO A 334 1.02 20.88 -5.61
CA PRO A 334 -0.25 20.98 -6.33
C PRO A 334 -0.46 19.79 -7.27
N GLN A 335 -1.63 19.14 -7.22
CA GLN A 335 -1.85 17.88 -7.94
C GLN A 335 -1.68 18.01 -9.47
N GLU A 336 -2.12 19.13 -10.05
CA GLU A 336 -1.92 19.43 -11.47
C GLU A 336 -0.43 19.54 -11.84
N LEU A 337 0.36 20.28 -11.04
CA LEU A 337 1.81 20.38 -11.22
C LEU A 337 2.46 19.02 -11.10
N MET A 338 2.10 18.19 -10.12
CA MET A 338 2.71 16.87 -9.94
C MET A 338 2.44 15.91 -11.12
N LEU A 339 1.28 16.02 -11.76
CA LEU A 339 0.98 15.30 -13.02
C LEU A 339 1.82 15.82 -14.20
N LYS A 340 2.05 17.14 -14.29
CA LYS A 340 2.98 17.74 -15.26
C LYS A 340 4.42 17.26 -15.02
N LEU A 341 4.88 17.23 -13.77
CA LEU A 341 6.21 16.75 -13.41
C LEU A 341 6.41 15.26 -13.72
N ASP A 342 5.38 14.40 -13.56
CA ASP A 342 5.44 12.98 -13.96
C ASP A 342 5.83 12.84 -15.45
N SER A 343 5.22 13.65 -16.34
CA SER A 343 5.56 13.65 -17.77
C SER A 343 7.00 14.11 -18.06
N LEU A 344 7.57 15.01 -17.24
CA LEU A 344 8.97 15.44 -17.36
C LEU A 344 9.94 14.42 -16.77
N VAL A 345 9.55 13.72 -15.71
CA VAL A 345 10.31 12.58 -15.18
C VAL A 345 10.44 11.54 -16.29
N LEU A 346 9.35 11.18 -16.99
CA LEU A 346 9.41 10.29 -18.15
C LEU A 346 10.32 10.81 -19.29
N LYS A 347 10.26 12.12 -19.59
CA LYS A 347 11.10 12.78 -20.62
C LYS A 347 12.60 12.65 -20.33
N TYR A 348 13.03 12.78 -19.06
CA TYR A 348 14.44 12.80 -18.68
C TYR A 348 14.95 11.50 -18.03
N LEU A 349 14.09 10.51 -17.79
CA LEU A 349 14.44 9.30 -17.01
C LEU A 349 15.64 8.53 -17.57
N ASP A 350 15.84 8.57 -18.88
CA ASP A 350 16.92 7.85 -19.56
C ASP A 350 18.29 8.60 -19.43
N VAL A 351 18.29 9.89 -19.03
CA VAL A 351 19.48 10.76 -18.86
C VAL A 351 19.72 11.28 -17.43
N MET A 352 18.81 10.98 -16.49
CA MET A 352 19.06 11.11 -15.05
C MET A 352 20.25 10.23 -14.62
N ASN A 353 20.84 10.50 -13.46
CA ASN A 353 21.64 9.52 -12.72
C ASN A 353 20.80 8.82 -11.63
N GLU A 354 21.36 7.80 -10.99
CA GLU A 354 20.68 6.95 -10.03
C GLU A 354 20.30 7.69 -8.73
N GLU A 355 21.08 8.70 -8.32
CA GLU A 355 20.76 9.58 -7.18
C GLU A 355 19.61 10.53 -7.52
N GLU A 356 19.60 11.11 -8.72
CA GLU A 356 18.50 11.96 -9.21
C GLU A 356 17.17 11.19 -9.23
N ILE A 357 17.18 9.93 -9.69
CA ILE A 357 16.01 9.03 -9.59
C ILE A 357 15.61 8.83 -8.12
N GLY A 358 16.58 8.62 -7.23
CA GLY A 358 16.37 8.54 -5.79
C GLY A 358 15.70 9.80 -5.20
N VAL A 359 16.09 10.99 -5.65
CA VAL A 359 15.56 12.28 -5.22
C VAL A 359 14.15 12.52 -5.77
N ILE A 360 13.91 12.20 -7.05
CA ILE A 360 12.55 12.23 -7.65
C ILE A 360 11.61 11.32 -6.86
N CYS A 361 11.99 10.05 -6.62
CA CYS A 361 11.19 9.13 -5.81
C CYS A 361 10.97 9.63 -4.37
N LEU A 362 11.95 10.32 -3.77
CA LEU A 362 11.79 10.92 -2.43
C LEU A 362 10.81 12.10 -2.42
N GLY A 363 10.87 12.99 -3.42
CA GLY A 363 10.02 14.18 -3.50
C GLY A 363 8.55 13.86 -3.77
N PHE A 364 8.29 12.96 -4.72
CA PHE A 364 6.95 12.40 -4.94
C PHE A 364 6.44 11.71 -3.66
N PHE A 365 7.25 10.86 -3.02
CA PHE A 365 6.87 10.18 -1.77
C PHE A 365 6.53 11.16 -0.64
N LYS A 366 7.41 12.14 -0.36
CA LYS A 366 7.21 13.10 0.75
C LYS A 366 6.02 14.03 0.53
N SER A 367 5.68 14.34 -0.71
CA SER A 367 4.50 15.15 -1.08
C SER A 367 3.20 14.35 -1.18
N ASN A 368 3.24 13.02 -0.99
CA ASN A 368 2.12 12.09 -1.12
C ASN A 368 1.61 11.89 -2.57
N ASN A 369 2.48 12.08 -3.56
CA ASN A 369 2.19 11.83 -4.97
C ASN A 369 2.85 10.52 -5.42
N GLY A 370 2.17 9.75 -6.28
CA GLY A 370 2.72 8.55 -6.89
C GLY A 370 3.22 8.85 -8.30
N LEU A 371 4.33 8.24 -8.70
CA LEU A 371 4.73 8.19 -10.10
C LEU A 371 3.80 7.24 -10.88
N SER A 372 3.59 7.51 -12.17
CA SER A 372 2.77 6.67 -13.04
C SER A 372 3.36 5.25 -13.21
N GLU A 373 2.48 4.28 -13.49
CA GLU A 373 2.86 2.86 -13.54
C GLU A 373 3.97 2.60 -14.58
N HIS A 374 3.87 3.24 -15.75
CA HIS A 374 4.89 3.14 -16.80
C HIS A 374 6.27 3.63 -16.36
N ILE A 375 6.34 4.75 -15.61
CA ILE A 375 7.60 5.26 -15.04
C ILE A 375 8.14 4.28 -13.99
N MET A 376 7.29 3.69 -13.16
CA MET A 376 7.73 2.73 -12.14
C MET A 376 8.28 1.43 -12.74
N TYR A 377 7.74 0.94 -13.88
CA TYR A 377 8.38 -0.16 -14.62
C TYR A 377 9.73 0.27 -15.22
N LYS A 378 9.82 1.42 -15.90
CA LYS A 378 11.11 1.93 -16.43
C LYS A 378 12.18 2.10 -15.33
N ILE A 379 11.82 2.65 -14.16
CA ILE A 379 12.71 2.75 -12.99
C ILE A 379 13.10 1.35 -12.52
N GLY A 380 12.15 0.41 -12.48
CA GLY A 380 12.41 -0.99 -12.12
C GLY A 380 13.45 -1.64 -13.03
N ASP A 381 13.27 -1.60 -14.34
CA ASP A 381 14.20 -2.16 -15.32
C ASP A 381 15.58 -1.49 -15.24
N ARG A 382 15.63 -0.15 -15.25
CA ARG A 382 16.91 0.58 -15.16
C ARG A 382 17.67 0.29 -13.87
N ILE A 383 17.03 0.39 -12.72
CA ILE A 383 17.71 0.20 -11.42
C ILE A 383 18.04 -1.27 -11.17
N SER A 384 17.34 -2.23 -11.80
CA SER A 384 17.73 -3.65 -11.74
C SER A 384 19.15 -3.88 -12.26
N THR A 385 19.51 -3.30 -13.42
CA THR A 385 20.81 -3.55 -14.06
C THR A 385 21.98 -2.88 -13.34
N ARG A 386 21.73 -1.78 -12.60
CA ARG A 386 22.74 -1.01 -11.86
C ARG A 386 22.63 -1.12 -10.34
N MET A 387 21.97 -2.16 -9.81
CA MET A 387 21.65 -2.23 -8.38
C MET A 387 22.89 -2.32 -7.46
N LYS A 388 24.05 -2.73 -8.00
CA LYS A 388 25.32 -2.74 -7.26
C LYS A 388 25.91 -1.32 -7.08
N GLU A 389 25.67 -0.44 -8.06
CA GLU A 389 26.24 0.91 -8.16
C GLU A 389 25.37 1.96 -7.44
N ILE A 390 24.04 1.84 -7.51
CA ILE A 390 23.10 2.76 -6.83
C ILE A 390 23.36 2.81 -5.32
N SER A 391 23.38 4.02 -4.76
CA SER A 391 23.62 4.24 -3.33
C SER A 391 22.50 3.71 -2.43
N ASN A 392 22.81 3.60 -1.14
CA ASN A 392 21.85 3.18 -0.13
C ASN A 392 20.73 4.22 0.08
N PHE A 393 20.96 5.52 -0.19
CA PHE A 393 19.91 6.55 -0.13
C PHE A 393 18.96 6.42 -1.32
N ALA A 394 19.51 6.39 -2.54
CA ALA A 394 18.72 6.27 -3.76
C ALA A 394 17.88 4.99 -3.78
N LEU A 395 18.48 3.83 -3.47
CA LEU A 395 17.77 2.54 -3.42
C LEU A 395 16.61 2.56 -2.41
N VAL A 396 16.86 3.08 -1.20
CA VAL A 396 15.82 3.20 -0.16
C VAL A 396 14.70 4.16 -0.56
N ASN A 397 14.97 5.18 -1.38
CA ASN A 397 13.95 6.10 -1.89
C ASN A 397 13.13 5.49 -3.04
N VAL A 398 13.77 4.77 -3.97
CA VAL A 398 13.09 3.97 -5.00
C VAL A 398 12.17 2.92 -4.35
N LEU A 399 12.64 2.23 -3.30
CA LEU A 399 11.83 1.28 -2.52
C LEU A 399 10.63 1.93 -1.82
N LYS A 400 10.77 3.16 -1.30
CA LYS A 400 9.62 3.93 -0.76
C LYS A 400 8.55 4.15 -1.84
N MET A 401 8.96 4.45 -3.08
CA MET A 401 8.03 4.75 -4.17
C MET A 401 7.36 3.51 -4.77
N PHE A 402 8.08 2.38 -4.94
CA PHE A 402 7.43 1.10 -5.27
C PHE A 402 6.38 0.71 -4.22
N ARG A 403 6.72 0.84 -2.94
CA ARG A 403 5.78 0.59 -1.84
C ARG A 403 4.59 1.56 -1.84
N TYR A 404 4.80 2.82 -2.17
CA TYR A 404 3.72 3.82 -2.20
C TYR A 404 2.74 3.61 -3.36
N THR A 405 3.26 3.24 -4.54
CA THR A 405 2.47 2.91 -5.73
C THR A 405 1.86 1.50 -5.69
N HIS A 406 2.36 0.61 -4.82
CA HIS A 406 2.03 -0.82 -4.76
C HIS A 406 2.39 -1.61 -6.02
N ILE A 407 3.37 -1.13 -6.79
CA ILE A 407 3.85 -1.79 -8.01
C ILE A 407 4.96 -2.77 -7.64
N ALA A 408 4.79 -4.05 -8.02
CA ALA A 408 5.76 -5.11 -7.74
C ALA A 408 6.56 -5.45 -9.00
N HIS A 409 7.84 -5.06 -9.03
CA HIS A 409 8.75 -5.26 -10.15
C HIS A 409 9.66 -6.48 -9.94
N LEU A 410 9.32 -7.63 -10.53
CA LEU A 410 9.96 -8.92 -10.17
C LEU A 410 11.49 -8.93 -10.38
N ASN A 411 11.99 -8.37 -11.49
CA ASN A 411 13.42 -8.33 -11.76
C ASN A 411 14.17 -7.51 -10.71
N PHE A 412 13.62 -6.36 -10.33
CA PHE A 412 14.19 -5.48 -9.31
C PHE A 412 14.18 -6.15 -7.94
N LEU A 413 13.09 -6.83 -7.59
CA LEU A 413 12.93 -7.55 -6.32
C LEU A 413 13.87 -8.77 -6.20
N LYS A 414 14.18 -9.45 -7.31
CA LYS A 414 15.21 -10.52 -7.35
C LYS A 414 16.62 -9.96 -7.11
N HIS A 415 17.04 -8.96 -7.90
CA HIS A 415 18.36 -8.34 -7.73
C HIS A 415 18.52 -7.69 -6.34
N LEU A 416 17.43 -7.21 -5.72
CA LEU A 416 17.43 -6.73 -4.34
C LEU A 416 17.83 -7.83 -3.34
N GLY A 417 17.29 -9.04 -3.51
CA GLY A 417 17.65 -10.22 -2.72
C GLY A 417 19.06 -10.76 -2.96
N GLU A 418 19.71 -10.36 -4.06
CA GLU A 418 21.09 -10.73 -4.38
C GLU A 418 22.11 -9.70 -3.88
N VAL A 419 21.82 -8.40 -4.07
CA VAL A 419 22.77 -7.31 -3.77
C VAL A 419 22.69 -6.85 -2.32
N VAL A 420 21.51 -6.73 -1.72
CA VAL A 420 21.39 -6.19 -0.35
C VAL A 420 22.13 -7.04 0.69
N PRO A 421 22.06 -8.39 0.70
CA PRO A 421 22.78 -9.21 1.69
C PRO A 421 24.29 -8.94 1.71
N GLN A 422 24.89 -8.65 0.56
CA GLN A 422 26.34 -8.40 0.42
C GLN A 422 26.78 -7.04 0.98
N ARG A 423 25.86 -6.07 1.10
CA ARG A 423 26.18 -4.69 1.53
C ARG A 423 25.37 -4.15 2.71
N ILE A 424 24.59 -5.00 3.39
CA ILE A 424 23.69 -4.61 4.48
C ILE A 424 24.42 -3.90 5.65
N SER A 425 25.69 -4.23 5.88
CA SER A 425 26.53 -3.61 6.90
C SER A 425 26.58 -2.09 6.77
N GLY A 426 26.74 -1.59 5.54
CA GLY A 426 26.75 -0.15 5.19
C GLY A 426 25.37 0.49 4.99
N ILE A 427 24.27 -0.23 5.24
CA ILE A 427 22.91 0.33 5.23
C ILE A 427 22.53 0.70 6.66
N GLY A 428 22.22 1.97 6.94
CA GLY A 428 21.74 2.40 8.26
C GLY A 428 20.42 1.70 8.64
N THR A 429 20.19 1.49 9.95
CA THR A 429 19.08 0.69 10.51
C THR A 429 17.70 1.03 9.91
N GLN A 430 17.42 2.32 9.71
CA GLN A 430 16.15 2.78 9.14
C GLN A 430 16.02 2.43 7.65
N GLY A 431 17.14 2.34 6.91
CA GLY A 431 17.19 1.83 5.53
C GLY A 431 16.90 0.34 5.45
N ILE A 432 17.46 -0.45 6.37
CA ILE A 432 17.17 -1.90 6.50
C ILE A 432 15.69 -2.13 6.78
N MET A 433 15.08 -1.35 7.68
CA MET A 433 13.63 -1.35 7.91
C MET A 433 12.85 -1.04 6.62
N HIS A 434 13.28 -0.03 5.87
CA HIS A 434 12.62 0.34 4.61
C HIS A 434 12.65 -0.80 3.58
N ILE A 435 13.71 -1.62 3.54
CA ILE A 435 13.84 -2.82 2.69
C ILE A 435 12.91 -3.94 3.17
N ALA A 436 12.94 -4.28 4.47
CA ALA A 436 12.05 -5.29 5.06
C ALA A 436 10.56 -4.96 4.82
N LEU A 437 10.18 -3.70 5.05
CA LEU A 437 8.83 -3.19 4.83
C LEU A 437 8.46 -3.07 3.34
N ALA A 438 9.43 -2.94 2.43
CA ALA A 438 9.15 -3.00 0.99
C ALA A 438 8.82 -4.44 0.56
N CYS A 439 9.56 -5.44 1.05
CA CYS A 439 9.25 -6.86 0.85
C CYS A 439 7.83 -7.16 1.36
N ALA A 440 7.54 -6.80 2.61
CA ALA A 440 6.24 -6.99 3.24
C ALA A 440 5.08 -6.35 2.46
N ALA A 441 5.21 -5.06 2.09
CA ALA A 441 4.11 -4.31 1.48
C ALA A 441 3.92 -4.58 -0.04
N LEU A 442 4.91 -5.17 -0.70
CA LEU A 442 4.80 -5.71 -2.07
C LEU A 442 4.50 -7.22 -2.07
N HIS A 443 4.28 -7.80 -0.88
CA HIS A 443 4.08 -9.23 -0.63
C HIS A 443 5.23 -10.09 -1.18
N TYR A 444 6.44 -9.55 -1.34
CA TYR A 444 7.60 -10.27 -1.86
C TYR A 444 8.41 -10.94 -0.75
N PHE A 445 8.95 -12.13 -1.03
CA PHE A 445 9.74 -12.92 -0.09
C PHE A 445 10.99 -13.48 -0.79
N ASP A 446 12.18 -13.10 -0.31
CA ASP A 446 13.45 -13.79 -0.55
C ASP A 446 14.03 -14.20 0.82
N GLU A 447 14.32 -15.49 0.99
CA GLU A 447 14.76 -16.07 2.25
C GLU A 447 16.14 -15.57 2.69
N ARG A 448 17.07 -15.36 1.76
CA ARG A 448 18.44 -14.90 2.05
C ARG A 448 18.40 -13.46 2.57
N LEU A 449 17.59 -12.62 1.92
CA LEU A 449 17.37 -11.25 2.34
C LEU A 449 16.73 -11.17 3.73
N MET A 450 15.65 -11.92 3.98
CA MET A 450 14.97 -11.90 5.28
C MET A 450 15.88 -12.43 6.41
N ASN A 451 16.68 -13.47 6.16
CA ASN A 451 17.60 -14.02 7.17
C ASN A 451 18.74 -13.07 7.52
N VAL A 452 19.34 -12.42 6.51
CA VAL A 452 20.42 -11.46 6.77
C VAL A 452 19.89 -10.17 7.42
N ILE A 453 18.61 -9.79 7.20
CA ILE A 453 17.94 -8.76 8.00
C ILE A 453 17.74 -9.23 9.46
N ALA A 454 17.25 -10.46 9.68
CA ALA A 454 16.99 -10.99 11.02
C ALA A 454 18.27 -11.13 11.88
N ALA A 455 19.40 -11.49 11.27
CA ALA A 455 20.69 -11.58 11.95
C ALA A 455 21.27 -10.20 12.34
N VAL A 456 21.01 -9.14 11.55
CA VAL A 456 21.58 -7.80 11.81
C VAL A 456 20.76 -7.00 12.83
N VAL A 457 19.44 -7.18 12.88
CA VAL A 457 18.53 -6.36 13.70
C VAL A 457 18.82 -6.38 15.21
N PRO A 458 19.07 -7.52 15.89
CA PRO A 458 19.32 -7.55 17.33
C PRO A 458 20.44 -6.60 17.78
N SER A 459 21.59 -6.65 17.10
CA SER A 459 22.75 -5.76 17.36
C SER A 459 22.45 -4.27 17.20
N ARG A 460 21.41 -3.92 16.43
CA ARG A 460 21.04 -2.54 16.07
C ARG A 460 19.75 -2.07 16.73
N VAL A 461 19.10 -2.89 17.58
CA VAL A 461 17.75 -2.61 18.09
C VAL A 461 17.66 -1.31 18.90
N LYS A 462 18.72 -0.96 19.64
CA LYS A 462 18.88 0.33 20.37
C LYS A 462 18.76 1.57 19.47
N TYR A 463 19.01 1.44 18.16
CA TYR A 463 18.94 2.51 17.17
C TYR A 463 17.61 2.55 16.40
N CYS A 464 16.70 1.61 16.66
CA CYS A 464 15.35 1.64 16.13
C CYS A 464 14.50 2.66 16.89
N ARG A 465 13.71 3.46 16.17
CA ARG A 465 12.58 4.19 16.76
C ARG A 465 11.42 3.21 16.96
N SER A 466 10.44 3.52 17.81
CA SER A 466 9.23 2.69 17.98
C SER A 466 8.52 2.33 16.66
N LYS A 467 8.56 3.22 15.66
CA LYS A 467 8.11 2.92 14.29
C LYS A 467 8.93 1.83 13.62
N ASP A 468 10.25 1.87 13.72
CA ASP A 468 11.13 0.95 13.00
C ASP A 468 10.98 -0.48 13.55
N ILE A 469 10.89 -0.62 14.88
CA ILE A 469 10.57 -1.89 15.57
C ILE A 469 9.27 -2.49 15.02
N ALA A 470 8.19 -1.69 15.03
CA ALA A 470 6.88 -2.11 14.54
C ALA A 470 6.91 -2.55 13.08
N LYS A 471 7.74 -1.91 12.24
CA LYS A 471 7.87 -2.26 10.81
C LYS A 471 8.78 -3.46 10.55
N PHE A 472 9.76 -3.74 11.41
CA PHE A 472 10.49 -5.01 11.38
C PHE A 472 9.58 -6.17 11.76
N LEU A 473 8.92 -6.11 12.91
CA LEU A 473 7.97 -7.14 13.34
C LEU A 473 6.89 -7.38 12.27
N TRP A 474 6.27 -6.30 11.77
CA TRP A 474 5.27 -6.38 10.71
C TRP A 474 5.79 -7.10 9.46
N ALA A 475 7.06 -6.94 9.07
CA ALA A 475 7.58 -7.58 7.88
C ALA A 475 7.63 -9.11 7.99
N PHE A 476 8.15 -9.65 9.10
CA PHE A 476 8.21 -11.09 9.32
C PHE A 476 6.82 -11.69 9.58
N GLY A 477 6.02 -11.05 10.43
CA GLY A 477 4.65 -11.48 10.73
C GLY A 477 3.75 -11.49 9.50
N SER A 478 3.73 -10.43 8.69
CA SER A 478 2.86 -10.36 7.49
C SER A 478 3.32 -11.25 6.34
N LEU A 479 4.63 -11.48 6.16
CA LEU A 479 5.16 -12.49 5.23
C LEU A 479 5.08 -13.93 5.78
N ASN A 480 4.53 -14.11 6.99
CA ASN A 480 4.36 -15.39 7.65
C ASN A 480 5.69 -16.17 7.74
N TYR A 481 6.79 -15.47 8.07
CA TYR A 481 8.15 -16.02 8.06
C TYR A 481 8.81 -15.98 9.44
N GLU A 482 9.50 -17.07 9.76
CA GLU A 482 10.25 -17.27 10.98
C GLU A 482 11.73 -17.52 10.58
N PRO A 483 12.67 -16.64 10.95
CA PRO A 483 14.08 -16.78 10.57
C PRO A 483 14.82 -17.76 11.49
N PRO A 484 16.00 -18.28 11.10
CA PRO A 484 16.78 -19.20 11.92
C PRO A 484 17.14 -18.69 13.33
N ASN A 485 17.28 -17.37 13.52
CA ASN A 485 17.51 -16.74 14.83
C ASN A 485 16.24 -16.14 15.46
N ALA A 486 15.05 -16.67 15.14
CA ALA A 486 13.75 -16.14 15.59
C ALA A 486 13.68 -15.80 17.10
N GLY A 487 14.23 -16.65 17.96
CA GLY A 487 14.26 -16.42 19.42
C GLY A 487 14.97 -15.12 19.80
N GLU A 488 16.17 -14.87 19.27
CA GLU A 488 16.94 -13.64 19.47
C GLU A 488 16.25 -12.43 18.79
N PHE A 489 15.78 -12.62 17.56
CA PHE A 489 15.13 -11.57 16.78
C PHE A 489 13.86 -11.04 17.45
N TYR A 490 12.95 -11.93 17.90
CA TYR A 490 11.73 -11.51 18.55
C TYR A 490 11.97 -11.02 19.99
N SER A 491 12.82 -11.68 20.79
CA SER A 491 13.09 -11.24 22.17
C SER A 491 13.73 -9.85 22.20
N SER A 492 14.76 -9.58 21.39
CA SER A 492 15.42 -8.26 21.34
C SER A 492 14.47 -7.13 20.95
N LEU A 493 13.53 -7.37 20.03
CA LEU A 493 12.49 -6.41 19.64
C LEU A 493 11.41 -6.23 20.72
N ILE A 494 11.00 -7.31 21.43
CA ILE A 494 10.02 -7.25 22.53
C ILE A 494 10.60 -6.50 23.75
N GLU A 495 11.86 -6.76 24.12
CA GLU A 495 12.53 -6.04 25.21
C GLU A 495 12.70 -4.55 24.92
N GLU A 496 12.95 -4.18 23.66
CA GLU A 496 13.01 -2.77 23.27
C GLU A 496 11.63 -2.09 23.31
N ILE A 497 10.54 -2.83 23.05
CA ILE A 497 9.16 -2.34 23.26
C ILE A 497 8.89 -2.12 24.76
N ARG A 498 9.31 -3.05 25.64
CA ARG A 498 9.15 -2.92 27.10
C ARG A 498 9.82 -1.65 27.64
N LYS A 499 11.08 -1.40 27.27
CA LYS A 499 11.81 -0.17 27.65
C LYS A 499 11.12 1.12 27.17
N ARG A 500 10.45 1.06 26.01
CA ARG A 500 9.82 2.20 25.33
C ARG A 500 8.31 2.29 25.56
N LEU A 501 7.75 1.60 26.55
CA LEU A 501 6.30 1.52 26.75
C LEU A 501 5.61 2.90 26.78
N HIS A 502 6.28 3.89 27.37
CA HIS A 502 5.84 5.29 27.43
C HIS A 502 5.80 6.01 26.07
N GLU A 503 6.60 5.63 25.07
CA GLU A 503 6.53 6.22 23.71
C GLU A 503 5.17 5.93 23.05
N PHE A 504 4.55 4.80 23.38
CA PHE A 504 3.33 4.33 22.73
C PHE A 504 2.05 5.03 23.22
N GLU A 505 2.11 5.83 24.29
CA GLU A 505 1.01 6.77 24.60
C GLU A 505 0.89 7.86 23.54
N LYS A 506 2.02 8.26 22.93
CA LYS A 506 2.08 9.22 21.82
C LYS A 506 1.92 8.56 20.45
N PHE A 507 2.23 7.27 20.35
CA PHE A 507 2.24 6.51 19.10
C PHE A 507 1.57 5.12 19.20
N PRO A 508 0.29 5.03 19.60
CA PRO A 508 -0.39 3.75 19.81
C PRO A 508 -0.45 2.87 18.54
N GLU A 509 -0.34 3.48 17.36
CA GLU A 509 -0.32 2.79 16.07
C GLU A 509 0.88 1.85 15.91
N HIS A 510 2.02 2.17 16.52
CA HIS A 510 3.22 1.34 16.45
C HIS A 510 3.15 0.17 17.44
N PHE A 511 2.48 0.35 18.57
CA PHE A 511 2.26 -0.72 19.56
C PHE A 511 1.33 -1.79 19.00
N LEU A 512 0.14 -1.40 18.52
CA LEU A 512 -0.82 -2.34 17.93
C LEU A 512 -0.27 -3.01 16.65
N THR A 513 0.49 -2.28 15.83
CA THR A 513 1.23 -2.89 14.70
C THR A 513 2.18 -3.99 15.17
N SER A 514 2.93 -3.74 16.25
CA SER A 514 3.91 -4.70 16.80
C SER A 514 3.21 -5.94 17.36
N LEU A 515 2.17 -5.76 18.18
CA LEU A 515 1.46 -6.87 18.82
C LEU A 515 0.68 -7.72 17.81
N LEU A 516 0.05 -7.13 16.79
CA LEU A 516 -0.57 -7.91 15.71
C LEU A 516 0.44 -8.68 14.88
N ALA A 517 1.62 -8.10 14.63
CA ALA A 517 2.67 -8.79 13.90
C ALA A 517 3.29 -9.95 14.70
N LEU A 518 3.46 -9.77 16.01
CA LEU A 518 3.87 -10.82 16.95
C LEU A 518 2.81 -11.93 17.01
N ALA A 519 1.52 -11.58 17.14
CA ALA A 519 0.43 -12.54 17.05
C ALA A 519 0.44 -13.30 15.71
N PHE A 520 0.68 -12.64 14.57
CA PHE A 520 0.85 -13.34 13.27
C PHE A 520 2.00 -14.35 13.33
N ALA A 521 3.12 -14.00 13.97
CA ALA A 521 4.27 -14.86 14.22
C ALA A 521 4.13 -15.83 15.42
N ARG A 522 2.92 -15.98 16.00
CA ARG A 522 2.61 -16.81 17.19
C ARG A 522 3.33 -16.40 18.49
N GLN A 523 3.85 -15.18 18.55
CA GLN A 523 4.50 -14.61 19.73
C GLN A 523 3.48 -13.79 20.53
N PHE A 524 3.28 -14.12 21.81
CA PHE A 524 2.25 -13.50 22.65
C PHE A 524 2.85 -12.98 23.98
N PRO A 525 3.49 -11.79 23.99
CA PRO A 525 3.94 -11.15 25.22
C PRO A 525 2.74 -10.65 26.04
N LEU A 526 2.26 -11.49 26.95
CA LEU A 526 0.99 -11.31 27.66
C LEU A 526 0.91 -10.01 28.44
N ASP A 527 2.03 -9.53 28.98
CA ASP A 527 2.20 -8.25 29.68
C ASP A 527 1.94 -7.05 28.76
N LEU A 528 2.46 -7.07 27.53
CA LEU A 528 2.26 -6.00 26.56
C LEU A 528 0.84 -6.03 25.97
N ILE A 529 0.26 -7.22 25.84
CA ILE A 529 -1.11 -7.42 25.35
C ILE A 529 -2.13 -6.98 26.41
N ASP A 530 -1.88 -7.23 27.70
CA ASP A 530 -2.70 -6.74 28.80
C ASP A 530 -2.76 -5.20 28.82
N VAL A 531 -1.63 -4.53 28.62
CA VAL A 531 -1.58 -3.07 28.46
C VAL A 531 -2.38 -2.62 27.24
N ALA A 532 -2.26 -3.29 26.09
CA ALA A 532 -2.96 -2.92 24.85
C ALA A 532 -4.49 -3.14 24.89
N LEU A 533 -4.96 -4.11 25.67
CA LEU A 533 -6.38 -4.40 25.84
C LEU A 533 -6.99 -3.69 27.07
N SER A 534 -6.18 -2.99 27.87
CA SER A 534 -6.65 -2.19 29.00
C SER A 534 -7.60 -1.06 28.58
N ASP A 535 -8.57 -0.73 29.43
CA ASP A 535 -9.55 0.35 29.18
C ASP A 535 -8.87 1.68 28.81
N ARG A 536 -7.75 2.01 29.46
CA ARG A 536 -6.96 3.22 29.21
C ARG A 536 -6.40 3.24 27.78
N PHE A 537 -5.80 2.14 27.33
CA PHE A 537 -5.23 2.06 25.98
C PHE A 537 -6.31 1.95 24.90
N VAL A 538 -7.40 1.21 25.17
CA VAL A 538 -8.55 1.13 24.27
C VAL A 538 -9.13 2.52 24.01
N GLN A 539 -9.40 3.31 25.06
CA GLN A 539 -9.88 4.70 24.92
C GLN A 539 -8.90 5.61 24.14
N LEU A 540 -7.60 5.50 24.40
CA LEU A 540 -6.57 6.22 23.64
C LEU A 540 -6.61 5.87 22.15
N ALA A 541 -6.76 4.58 21.83
CA ALA A 541 -6.72 4.05 20.47
C ALA A 541 -8.03 4.31 19.68
N THR A 542 -9.18 4.39 20.35
CA THR A 542 -10.49 4.63 19.71
C THR A 542 -10.89 6.10 19.67
N CYS A 543 -10.70 6.85 20.76
CA CYS A 543 -11.16 8.24 20.89
C CYS A 543 -10.03 9.27 20.74
N GLY A 544 -8.81 8.95 21.20
CA GLY A 544 -7.69 9.91 21.23
C GLY A 544 -6.92 10.07 19.91
N SER A 545 -7.17 9.22 18.91
CA SER A 545 -6.32 9.10 17.72
C SER A 545 -7.02 9.50 16.41
N LYS A 546 -6.24 9.97 15.43
CA LYS A 546 -6.74 10.30 14.07
C LYS A 546 -7.01 9.06 13.19
N HIS A 547 -7.03 7.88 13.80
CA HIS A 547 -6.89 6.56 13.17
C HIS A 547 -7.64 5.52 13.99
N GLU A 548 -8.93 5.32 13.74
CA GLU A 548 -9.76 4.37 14.49
C GLU A 548 -9.17 2.94 14.49
N PHE A 549 -8.56 2.52 15.60
CA PHE A 549 -7.89 1.22 15.71
C PHE A 549 -8.80 0.09 16.21
N LYS A 550 -10.12 0.32 16.34
CA LYS A 550 -11.10 -0.67 16.84
C LYS A 550 -10.95 -2.05 16.18
N LYS A 551 -10.78 -2.08 14.85
CA LYS A 551 -10.59 -3.31 14.07
C LYS A 551 -9.29 -4.05 14.41
N ASP A 552 -8.23 -3.31 14.68
CA ASP A 552 -6.89 -3.85 14.97
C ASP A 552 -6.82 -4.35 16.42
N LEU A 553 -7.44 -3.66 17.38
CA LEU A 553 -7.72 -4.17 18.72
C LEU A 553 -8.54 -5.48 18.68
N PHE A 554 -9.62 -5.51 17.89
CA PHE A 554 -10.49 -6.68 17.77
C PHE A 554 -9.76 -7.91 17.19
N THR A 555 -8.87 -7.71 16.20
CA THR A 555 -7.99 -8.79 15.70
C THR A 555 -7.02 -9.31 16.76
N LEU A 556 -6.54 -8.47 17.68
CA LEU A 556 -5.69 -8.91 18.79
C LEU A 556 -6.49 -9.70 19.82
N ASP A 557 -7.63 -9.16 20.27
CA ASP A 557 -8.50 -9.78 21.28
C ASP A 557 -9.05 -11.15 20.86
N GLY A 558 -9.59 -11.26 19.64
CA GLY A 558 -10.06 -12.53 19.08
C GLY A 558 -8.94 -13.55 18.80
N SER A 559 -7.68 -13.10 18.72
CA SER A 559 -6.53 -14.01 18.66
C SER A 559 -6.14 -14.53 20.05
N MET A 560 -6.23 -13.70 21.09
CA MET A 560 -6.03 -14.16 22.48
C MET A 560 -7.09 -15.18 22.91
N GLU A 561 -8.34 -14.98 22.50
CA GLU A 561 -9.46 -15.87 22.80
C GLU A 561 -9.28 -17.30 22.26
N ILE A 562 -8.59 -17.46 21.13
CA ILE A 562 -8.43 -18.76 20.45
C ILE A 562 -7.04 -19.36 20.73
N GLU A 563 -5.97 -18.55 20.70
CA GLU A 563 -4.59 -19.05 20.78
C GLU A 563 -4.01 -19.03 22.20
N CYS A 564 -4.65 -18.34 23.16
CA CYS A 564 -4.14 -18.13 24.52
C CYS A 564 -5.19 -18.45 25.60
N LEU A 565 -5.78 -19.66 25.59
CA LEU A 565 -6.85 -20.10 26.51
C LEU A 565 -6.60 -19.86 28.01
N ASN A 566 -5.33 -19.78 28.45
CA ASN A 566 -4.94 -19.54 29.84
C ASN A 566 -4.77 -18.05 30.21
N TYR A 567 -4.97 -17.12 29.26
CA TYR A 567 -4.80 -15.69 29.48
C TYR A 567 -5.96 -15.11 30.32
N LYS A 568 -5.61 -14.41 31.41
CA LYS A 568 -6.55 -13.82 32.39
C LYS A 568 -6.44 -12.30 32.50
N GLY A 569 -5.73 -11.66 31.58
CA GLY A 569 -5.56 -10.21 31.54
C GLY A 569 -6.76 -9.49 30.89
N ASN A 570 -6.60 -8.20 30.63
CA ASN A 570 -7.59 -7.33 30.02
C ASN A 570 -8.11 -7.88 28.67
N ARG A 571 -9.41 -7.69 28.42
CA ARG A 571 -10.16 -8.12 27.23
C ARG A 571 -11.08 -6.99 26.77
N LEU A 572 -11.42 -6.95 25.48
CA LEU A 572 -12.36 -5.95 24.97
C LEU A 572 -13.78 -6.16 25.49
N LYS A 573 -14.43 -5.05 25.87
CA LYS A 573 -15.84 -5.02 26.30
C LYS A 573 -16.75 -5.51 25.17
N LEU A 574 -17.80 -6.24 25.56
CA LEU A 574 -18.71 -6.94 24.65
C LEU A 574 -19.30 -6.01 23.57
N HIS A 575 -19.86 -4.85 23.97
CA HIS A 575 -20.36 -3.81 23.06
C HIS A 575 -19.36 -3.44 21.95
N LEU A 576 -18.06 -3.30 22.26
CA LEU A 576 -17.06 -2.93 21.26
C LEU A 576 -16.73 -4.10 20.32
N ARG A 577 -16.83 -5.35 20.80
CA ARG A 577 -16.69 -6.55 19.96
C ARG A 577 -17.89 -6.70 19.02
N GLU A 578 -19.10 -6.40 19.51
CA GLU A 578 -20.35 -6.42 18.75
C GLU A 578 -20.37 -5.32 17.67
N GLU A 579 -20.12 -4.06 18.06
CA GLU A 579 -20.01 -2.89 17.16
C GLU A 579 -19.03 -3.15 16.00
N VAL A 580 -17.84 -3.69 16.30
CA VAL A 580 -16.83 -3.99 15.27
C VAL A 580 -17.20 -5.22 14.45
N THR A 581 -17.88 -6.21 15.02
CA THR A 581 -18.40 -7.37 14.29
C THR A 581 -19.43 -6.92 13.26
N GLU A 582 -20.38 -6.07 13.65
CA GLU A 582 -21.40 -5.51 12.76
C GLU A 582 -20.77 -4.62 11.68
N MET A 583 -19.88 -3.70 12.07
CA MET A 583 -19.17 -2.82 11.13
C MET A 583 -18.37 -3.59 10.07
N VAL A 584 -17.74 -4.71 10.45
CA VAL A 584 -16.99 -5.56 9.51
C VAL A 584 -17.94 -6.45 8.70
N TRP A 585 -19.05 -6.92 9.27
CA TRP A 585 -20.07 -7.70 8.57
C TRP A 585 -20.82 -6.89 7.51
N ASN A 586 -21.24 -5.66 7.82
CA ASN A 586 -21.90 -4.75 6.89
C ASN A 586 -21.00 -4.41 5.69
N PHE A 587 -19.68 -4.38 5.87
CA PHE A 587 -18.73 -4.29 4.75
C PHE A 587 -18.57 -5.64 4.00
N ALA A 588 -18.45 -6.75 4.73
CA ALA A 588 -18.26 -8.07 4.14
C ALA A 588 -19.45 -8.51 3.28
N SER A 589 -20.69 -8.28 3.73
CA SER A 589 -21.90 -8.59 2.97
C SER A 589 -22.00 -7.78 1.66
N GLN A 590 -21.59 -6.50 1.68
CA GLN A 590 -21.68 -5.58 0.54
C GLN A 590 -20.50 -5.64 -0.45
N ASP A 591 -19.28 -5.98 -0.02
CA ASP A 591 -18.09 -6.07 -0.89
C ASP A 591 -17.60 -7.50 -1.10
N ILE A 592 -17.62 -8.38 -0.09
CA ILE A 592 -17.03 -9.74 -0.17
C ILE A 592 -18.04 -10.75 -0.69
N CYS A 593 -19.18 -10.91 -0.01
CA CYS A 593 -20.12 -12.00 -0.23
C CYS A 593 -20.78 -11.94 -1.63
N VAL A 594 -20.89 -10.75 -2.22
CA VAL A 594 -21.46 -10.50 -3.56
C VAL A 594 -20.46 -10.68 -4.72
N LYS A 595 -19.20 -11.01 -4.46
CA LYS A 595 -18.21 -11.21 -5.55
C LYS A 595 -18.61 -12.41 -6.42
N PRO A 596 -18.55 -12.33 -7.76
CA PRO A 596 -19.01 -13.41 -8.65
C PRO A 596 -18.34 -14.77 -8.36
N GLU A 597 -17.05 -14.78 -8.00
CA GLU A 597 -16.31 -15.97 -7.62
C GLU A 597 -16.77 -16.61 -6.29
N ILE A 598 -17.45 -15.84 -5.43
CA ILE A 598 -18.07 -16.30 -4.18
C ILE A 598 -19.49 -16.81 -4.46
N LEU A 599 -20.30 -16.02 -5.16
CA LEU A 599 -21.68 -16.37 -5.50
C LEU A 599 -21.75 -17.67 -6.32
N GLU A 600 -20.91 -17.81 -7.35
CA GLU A 600 -20.81 -19.06 -8.13
C GLU A 600 -20.40 -20.26 -7.26
N ALA A 601 -19.51 -20.06 -6.27
CA ALA A 601 -19.12 -21.13 -5.36
C ALA A 601 -20.29 -21.54 -4.44
N VAL A 602 -21.03 -20.56 -3.88
CA VAL A 602 -22.22 -20.81 -3.06
C VAL A 602 -23.28 -21.57 -3.86
N THR A 603 -23.74 -21.03 -4.99
CA THR A 603 -24.84 -21.63 -5.79
C THR A 603 -24.51 -23.04 -6.29
N LEU A 604 -23.23 -23.33 -6.55
CA LEU A 604 -22.81 -24.68 -6.91
C LEU A 604 -22.70 -25.61 -5.69
N LEU A 605 -22.25 -25.13 -4.53
CA LEU A 605 -22.26 -25.90 -3.29
C LEU A 605 -23.69 -26.22 -2.84
N GLU A 606 -24.62 -25.27 -2.91
CA GLU A 606 -26.06 -25.51 -2.68
C GLU A 606 -26.60 -26.64 -3.57
N THR A 607 -26.23 -26.62 -4.86
CA THR A 607 -26.59 -27.68 -5.83
C THR A 607 -25.97 -29.03 -5.46
N ILE A 608 -24.80 -29.05 -4.83
CA ILE A 608 -24.06 -30.27 -4.47
C ILE A 608 -24.55 -30.86 -3.15
N LEU A 609 -24.88 -30.01 -2.17
CA LEU A 609 -25.28 -30.40 -0.82
C LEU A 609 -26.78 -30.72 -0.71
N GLY A 610 -27.60 -30.28 -1.67
CA GLY A 610 -29.05 -30.51 -1.68
C GLY A 610 -29.89 -29.34 -1.14
N GLY A 611 -29.31 -28.13 -1.07
CA GLY A 611 -30.01 -26.91 -0.68
C GLY A 611 -29.17 -25.92 0.13
N SER A 612 -29.72 -24.71 0.28
CA SER A 612 -29.11 -23.57 1.00
C SER A 612 -29.12 -23.71 2.54
N HIS A 613 -29.93 -24.62 3.09
CA HIS A 613 -29.96 -24.94 4.52
C HIS A 613 -28.71 -25.69 5.03
N TYR A 614 -27.88 -26.23 4.11
CA TYR A 614 -26.62 -26.94 4.37
C TYR A 614 -25.36 -26.07 4.33
N ILE A 615 -25.48 -24.79 3.99
CA ILE A 615 -24.33 -23.89 3.76
C ILE A 615 -24.61 -22.50 4.31
N LYS A 616 -23.61 -21.86 4.94
CA LYS A 616 -23.69 -20.46 5.36
C LYS A 616 -22.46 -19.68 4.88
N ASN A 617 -22.69 -18.65 4.06
CA ASN A 617 -21.67 -17.68 3.64
C ASN A 617 -21.58 -16.55 4.68
N HIS A 618 -20.65 -16.64 5.63
CA HIS A 618 -20.52 -15.66 6.71
C HIS A 618 -19.08 -15.58 7.24
N MET A 619 -18.83 -14.80 8.29
CA MET A 619 -17.50 -14.74 8.91
C MET A 619 -17.44 -15.65 10.13
N ILE A 620 -16.86 -16.85 10.00
CA ILE A 620 -16.66 -17.75 11.16
C ILE A 620 -15.75 -17.08 12.19
N LEU A 621 -14.76 -16.30 11.73
CA LEU A 621 -13.86 -15.49 12.57
C LEU A 621 -13.96 -14.00 12.19
N PRO A 622 -14.93 -13.23 12.71
CA PRO A 622 -15.15 -11.82 12.35
C PRO A 622 -13.92 -10.93 12.50
N HIS A 623 -13.09 -11.20 13.52
CA HIS A 623 -11.85 -10.47 13.77
C HIS A 623 -10.76 -10.66 12.69
N THR A 624 -10.93 -11.66 11.81
CA THR A 624 -10.09 -11.88 10.61
C THR A 624 -10.65 -11.25 9.33
N ARG A 625 -11.79 -10.53 9.42
CA ARG A 625 -12.31 -9.59 8.41
C ARG A 625 -12.49 -10.16 7.01
N SER A 626 -12.88 -11.44 6.93
CA SER A 626 -13.08 -12.17 5.67
C SER A 626 -14.14 -13.27 5.87
N ASN A 627 -14.91 -13.57 4.82
CA ASN A 627 -15.89 -14.65 4.87
C ASN A 627 -15.25 -16.04 4.79
N ASP A 628 -16.08 -17.04 5.07
CA ASP A 628 -15.89 -18.46 4.83
C ASP A 628 -17.25 -19.01 4.36
N LEU A 629 -17.25 -20.09 3.57
CA LEU A 629 -18.46 -20.85 3.31
C LEU A 629 -18.46 -22.05 4.26
N GLU A 630 -19.27 -21.97 5.33
CA GLU A 630 -19.39 -23.01 6.33
C GLU A 630 -20.32 -24.12 5.84
N VAL A 631 -19.91 -25.38 6.01
CA VAL A 631 -20.69 -26.59 5.69
C VAL A 631 -20.47 -27.63 6.80
N HIS A 632 -21.53 -28.27 7.29
CA HIS A 632 -21.42 -29.38 8.26
C HIS A 632 -21.75 -30.71 7.56
N LEU A 633 -20.92 -31.73 7.79
CA LEU A 633 -21.12 -33.10 7.31
C LEU A 633 -21.13 -34.09 8.49
N ASP A 634 -21.84 -35.21 8.34
CA ASP A 634 -21.76 -36.34 9.27
C ASP A 634 -20.53 -37.23 9.01
N ILE A 635 -20.35 -38.26 9.83
CA ILE A 635 -19.27 -39.27 9.68
C ILE A 635 -19.30 -40.04 8.35
N ASN A 636 -20.40 -39.99 7.59
CA ASN A 636 -20.57 -40.63 6.29
C ASN A 636 -20.38 -39.64 5.12
N GLY A 637 -20.05 -38.38 5.42
CA GLY A 637 -19.95 -37.29 4.44
C GLY A 637 -21.30 -36.71 3.99
N LYS A 638 -22.41 -37.06 4.64
CA LYS A 638 -23.74 -36.54 4.34
C LYS A 638 -23.92 -35.13 4.92
N PRO A 639 -24.45 -34.16 4.16
CA PRO A 639 -24.72 -32.81 4.68
C PRO A 639 -25.70 -32.78 5.86
N ILE A 640 -25.38 -31.95 6.86
CA ILE A 640 -26.21 -31.67 8.05
C ILE A 640 -26.76 -30.25 7.95
N PRO A 641 -28.08 -30.04 8.12
CA PRO A 641 -28.68 -28.72 7.99
C PRO A 641 -28.44 -27.90 9.26
N PHE A 642 -27.90 -26.69 9.12
CA PHE A 642 -27.58 -25.81 10.25
C PHE A 642 -27.92 -24.32 10.00
N ASN A 643 -28.16 -23.92 8.74
CA ASN A 643 -28.47 -22.54 8.40
C ASN A 643 -29.96 -22.22 8.67
N LYS A 644 -30.26 -21.91 9.93
CA LYS A 644 -31.64 -21.65 10.42
C LYS A 644 -32.30 -20.43 9.79
N GLU A 645 -31.54 -19.37 9.49
CA GLU A 645 -32.05 -18.14 8.84
C GLU A 645 -32.81 -18.46 7.54
N VAL A 646 -32.30 -19.41 6.75
CA VAL A 646 -32.95 -19.88 5.52
C VAL A 646 -34.10 -20.85 5.80
N THR A 647 -34.02 -21.63 6.88
CA THR A 647 -35.07 -22.57 7.30
C THR A 647 -36.33 -21.84 7.81
N GLU A 648 -36.14 -20.74 8.53
CA GLU A 648 -37.20 -19.87 9.03
C GLU A 648 -37.79 -19.01 7.90
N ALA A 649 -36.98 -18.47 6.99
CA ALA A 649 -37.45 -17.80 5.79
C ALA A 649 -38.20 -18.73 4.80
N ALA A 650 -37.96 -20.05 4.88
CA ALA A 650 -38.67 -21.07 4.10
C ALA A 650 -39.97 -21.56 4.76
N LEU A 651 -40.40 -20.96 5.87
CA LEU A 651 -41.68 -21.22 6.54
C LEU A 651 -42.66 -20.04 6.36
N PRO A 652 -43.27 -19.85 5.18
CA PRO A 652 -44.49 -19.07 5.09
C PRO A 652 -45.60 -19.79 5.88
N ASN A 653 -46.46 -19.04 6.56
CA ASN A 653 -47.53 -19.58 7.41
C ASN A 653 -48.46 -20.52 6.62
N LEU A 654 -48.27 -21.84 6.79
CA LEU A 654 -48.96 -22.86 6.01
C LEU A 654 -50.30 -23.29 6.65
N GLU A 655 -51.14 -22.32 7.02
CA GLU A 655 -52.59 -22.57 7.15
C GLU A 655 -53.20 -22.80 5.76
N MET A 656 -52.94 -23.96 5.18
CA MET A 656 -53.58 -24.39 3.93
C MET A 656 -55.07 -24.65 4.15
N LYS A 657 -55.89 -23.61 3.99
CA LYS A 657 -57.27 -23.80 3.55
C LYS A 657 -57.25 -24.49 2.19
N ALA A 658 -57.70 -25.73 2.16
CA ALA A 658 -57.60 -26.61 1.00
C ALA A 658 -58.58 -26.19 -0.11
N THR A 659 -58.15 -25.31 -1.00
CA THR A 659 -58.81 -24.99 -2.28
C THR A 659 -57.78 -24.93 -3.41
N GLY A 660 -57.52 -26.08 -4.04
CA GLY A 660 -56.66 -26.23 -5.21
C GLY A 660 -57.03 -27.53 -5.92
N VAL A 661 -57.35 -27.45 -7.21
CA VAL A 661 -57.95 -28.56 -7.97
C VAL A 661 -56.89 -29.61 -8.32
N TYR A 662 -57.19 -30.88 -8.07
CA TYR A 662 -56.37 -32.00 -8.55
C TYR A 662 -56.37 -32.04 -10.08
N VAL A 663 -55.19 -31.96 -10.70
CA VAL A 663 -55.02 -32.21 -12.13
C VAL A 663 -55.25 -33.69 -12.40
N THR A 664 -56.39 -34.00 -13.01
CA THR A 664 -56.70 -35.34 -13.51
C THR A 664 -56.12 -35.54 -14.92
N ASP A 665 -55.91 -36.79 -15.32
CA ASP A 665 -55.34 -37.14 -16.63
C ASP A 665 -56.17 -36.64 -17.82
N ASP A 666 -57.47 -36.35 -17.62
CA ASP A 666 -58.33 -35.73 -18.62
C ASP A 666 -57.83 -34.33 -19.01
N LEU A 667 -57.39 -33.51 -18.05
CA LEU A 667 -56.84 -32.17 -18.32
C LEU A 667 -55.51 -32.23 -19.08
N MET A 668 -54.69 -33.26 -18.81
CA MET A 668 -53.49 -33.54 -19.60
C MET A 668 -53.85 -34.02 -21.02
N GLY A 669 -54.86 -34.87 -21.16
CA GLY A 669 -55.36 -35.36 -22.46
C GLY A 669 -55.92 -34.26 -23.36
N GLN A 670 -56.56 -33.23 -22.79
CA GLN A 670 -57.07 -32.08 -23.53
C GLN A 670 -55.95 -31.20 -24.13
N LEU A 671 -54.78 -31.12 -23.50
CA LEU A 671 -53.66 -30.28 -23.96
C LEU A 671 -52.88 -30.84 -25.16
N PHE A 672 -52.88 -32.16 -25.37
CA PHE A 672 -52.06 -32.80 -26.42
C PHE A 672 -52.72 -32.92 -27.81
N LYS A 673 -53.94 -32.40 -28.01
CA LYS A 673 -54.65 -32.48 -29.30
C LYS A 673 -54.60 -31.16 -30.09
N GLY A 674 -53.42 -30.85 -30.60
CA GLY A 674 -53.25 -29.93 -31.73
C GLY A 674 -54.01 -30.43 -32.96
N LYS A 675 -54.56 -29.50 -33.76
CA LYS A 675 -55.48 -29.78 -34.87
C LYS A 675 -54.89 -30.72 -35.93
N ASP A 676 -55.67 -31.73 -36.33
CA ASP A 676 -55.80 -32.07 -37.75
C ASP A 676 -57.17 -32.72 -38.08
N ARG A 677 -57.56 -32.70 -39.36
CA ARG A 677 -58.82 -33.24 -39.91
C ARG A 677 -58.65 -33.57 -41.40
N PRO A 678 -59.42 -34.52 -41.98
CA PRO A 678 -59.88 -35.80 -41.40
C PRO A 678 -59.77 -36.98 -42.41
N LYS A 679 -59.96 -38.24 -41.96
CA LYS A 679 -60.89 -39.24 -42.58
C LYS A 679 -60.86 -40.65 -41.95
N ASN A 680 -62.06 -41.18 -41.76
CA ASN A 680 -62.52 -42.57 -41.99
C ASN A 680 -62.11 -43.79 -41.11
N ILE A 681 -63.12 -44.29 -40.38
CA ILE A 681 -63.69 -45.67 -40.43
C ILE A 681 -63.11 -46.80 -39.52
N MET A 682 -64.03 -47.43 -38.76
CA MET A 682 -64.01 -48.77 -38.07
C MET A 682 -63.03 -48.96 -36.88
N GLU A 683 -63.46 -49.38 -35.67
CA GLU A 683 -63.92 -50.73 -35.19
C GLU A 683 -62.75 -51.73 -34.99
N SER A 684 -62.66 -52.60 -33.97
CA SER A 684 -63.54 -52.89 -32.81
C SER A 684 -62.73 -53.49 -31.64
N GLU A 685 -63.20 -53.31 -30.38
CA GLU A 685 -63.07 -54.22 -29.22
C GLU A 685 -61.66 -54.68 -28.70
N LYS A 686 -61.49 -55.45 -27.60
CA LYS A 686 -62.03 -55.40 -26.20
C LYS A 686 -61.29 -56.47 -25.34
N VAL A 687 -61.55 -56.45 -24.02
CA VAL A 687 -61.35 -57.55 -23.02
C VAL A 687 -59.98 -57.68 -22.33
N LYS A 688 -60.08 -57.63 -20.99
CA LYS A 688 -59.05 -57.82 -19.94
C LYS A 688 -58.62 -59.29 -19.81
N SER A 689 -57.50 -59.56 -19.13
CA SER A 689 -57.51 -60.34 -17.87
C SER A 689 -56.12 -60.37 -17.20
N GLU A 690 -56.08 -60.80 -15.94
CA GLU A 690 -54.93 -60.72 -15.03
C GLU A 690 -54.32 -62.11 -14.75
N SER A 691 -53.05 -62.20 -14.34
CA SER A 691 -52.68 -63.03 -13.15
C SER A 691 -51.20 -62.94 -12.69
N ARG A 692 -51.05 -62.54 -11.41
CA ARG A 692 -50.21 -63.10 -10.33
C ARG A 692 -48.70 -63.46 -10.52
N VAL A 693 -47.87 -62.66 -9.83
CA VAL A 693 -46.86 -63.00 -8.79
C VAL A 693 -46.18 -64.40 -8.80
N ILE A 694 -44.83 -64.46 -8.78
CA ILE A 694 -43.98 -64.95 -7.65
C ILE A 694 -42.46 -64.88 -7.97
N GLU A 695 -41.72 -64.32 -7.00
CA GLU A 695 -40.30 -64.46 -6.57
C GLU A 695 -39.14 -64.76 -7.54
N GLN A 696 -37.96 -64.20 -7.21
CA GLN A 696 -36.64 -64.50 -7.79
C GLN A 696 -35.67 -64.95 -6.68
N LYS A 697 -34.71 -65.83 -7.01
CA LYS A 697 -33.53 -66.11 -6.16
C LYS A 697 -32.28 -66.39 -7.01
N GLU A 698 -31.11 -66.31 -6.36
CA GLU A 698 -29.79 -66.16 -6.99
C GLU A 698 -29.23 -67.45 -7.64
N MET A 699 -28.55 -67.33 -8.78
CA MET A 699 -27.09 -67.41 -8.86
C MET A 699 -26.59 -66.90 -10.24
N GLY A 700 -25.30 -66.62 -10.42
CA GLY A 700 -24.74 -66.08 -11.66
C GLY A 700 -23.35 -66.61 -11.99
N LEU A 701 -22.77 -66.19 -13.13
CA LEU A 701 -21.37 -66.51 -13.48
C LEU A 701 -20.69 -65.42 -14.34
N ALA A 702 -19.37 -65.51 -14.38
CA ALA A 702 -18.34 -64.53 -14.71
C ALA A 702 -18.27 -63.98 -16.16
N THR A 703 -17.55 -62.84 -16.27
CA THR A 703 -16.61 -62.41 -17.34
C THR A 703 -17.02 -62.46 -18.82
N ASP A 704 -16.87 -61.33 -19.51
CA ASP A 704 -15.60 -61.13 -20.26
C ASP A 704 -15.25 -59.64 -20.51
N THR A 705 -14.05 -59.39 -21.05
CA THR A 705 -13.42 -58.06 -21.20
C THR A 705 -13.44 -57.56 -22.65
N LEU A 706 -13.65 -56.25 -22.88
CA LEU A 706 -13.17 -55.55 -24.08
C LEU A 706 -13.04 -54.03 -23.83
N ALA A 707 -12.16 -53.35 -24.56
CA ALA A 707 -11.72 -51.98 -24.27
C ALA A 707 -11.82 -51.02 -25.47
N CYS A 708 -12.06 -49.73 -25.18
CA CYS A 708 -11.83 -48.55 -26.03
C CYS A 708 -12.20 -47.27 -25.23
N ASP A 709 -11.55 -46.12 -25.35
CA ASP A 709 -10.23 -45.84 -25.93
C ASP A 709 -9.68 -44.53 -25.30
N HIS A 710 -8.36 -44.36 -25.23
CA HIS A 710 -7.71 -43.22 -24.54
C HIS A 710 -6.68 -42.49 -25.43
N SER A 711 -7.18 -41.52 -26.20
CA SER A 711 -6.39 -40.40 -26.75
C SER A 711 -7.24 -39.12 -26.67
N VAL A 712 -6.71 -37.90 -26.56
CA VAL A 712 -5.39 -37.37 -26.93
C VAL A 712 -4.82 -36.49 -25.82
N PHE A 713 -3.63 -36.81 -25.31
CA PHE A 713 -2.62 -35.86 -24.81
C PHE A 713 -1.25 -36.55 -24.79
N SER A 714 -0.34 -36.16 -25.70
CA SER A 714 1.02 -36.73 -25.77
C SER A 714 2.03 -35.64 -26.11
N GLU A 715 2.51 -34.93 -25.09
CA GLU A 715 3.86 -34.34 -25.03
C GLU A 715 4.11 -33.87 -23.59
N GLY A 716 4.82 -34.68 -22.81
CA GLY A 716 5.09 -34.42 -21.39
C GLY A 716 5.87 -35.58 -20.74
N VAL A 717 6.84 -35.24 -19.89
CA VAL A 717 7.72 -36.23 -19.23
C VAL A 717 6.90 -37.15 -18.31
N PRO A 718 7.11 -38.48 -18.32
CA PRO A 718 6.38 -39.40 -17.45
C PRO A 718 6.67 -39.09 -15.97
N LEU A 719 5.60 -38.85 -15.21
CA LEU A 719 5.66 -38.69 -13.76
C LEU A 719 5.83 -40.08 -13.13
N THR A 720 7.06 -40.43 -12.76
CA THR A 720 7.31 -41.56 -11.86
C THR A 720 6.81 -41.24 -10.45
N ASP A 721 6.41 -42.25 -9.68
CA ASP A 721 5.81 -42.07 -8.34
C ASP A 721 6.71 -41.30 -7.37
N HIS A 722 8.03 -41.41 -7.55
CA HIS A 722 9.02 -40.65 -6.78
C HIS A 722 8.89 -39.12 -6.99
N LEU A 723 8.45 -38.68 -8.16
CA LEU A 723 8.20 -37.27 -8.49
C LEU A 723 6.87 -36.80 -7.91
N LEU A 724 5.85 -37.67 -7.88
CA LEU A 724 4.57 -37.41 -7.20
C LEU A 724 4.77 -37.30 -5.67
N TYR A 725 5.55 -38.20 -5.08
CA TYR A 725 5.95 -38.17 -3.67
C TYR A 725 6.70 -36.88 -3.30
N ASN A 726 7.64 -36.44 -4.15
CA ASN A 726 8.37 -35.18 -3.93
C ASN A 726 7.48 -33.93 -4.08
N LEU A 727 6.32 -34.03 -4.73
CA LEU A 727 5.33 -32.94 -4.83
C LEU A 727 4.34 -32.89 -3.67
N THR A 728 4.10 -34.01 -2.97
CA THR A 728 3.24 -34.08 -1.77
C THR A 728 4.03 -33.90 -0.46
N ALA A 729 5.33 -34.23 -0.43
CA ALA A 729 6.20 -34.15 0.74
C ALA A 729 6.63 -32.72 1.16
N SER A 730 5.72 -31.74 1.13
CA SER A 730 6.02 -30.36 1.57
C SER A 730 5.98 -30.22 3.10
N LYS A 731 7.10 -30.55 3.77
CA LYS A 731 7.38 -30.39 5.22
C LYS A 731 6.25 -30.84 6.16
N ILE A 732 6.48 -31.97 6.83
CA ILE A 732 5.71 -32.42 8.00
C ILE A 732 5.77 -31.31 9.08
N CYS A 733 4.68 -30.57 9.25
CA CYS A 733 4.35 -29.97 10.54
C CYS A 733 3.74 -31.06 11.41
N GLN A 734 4.21 -31.14 12.66
CA GLN A 734 3.87 -32.13 13.68
C GLN A 734 2.45 -32.72 13.57
N GLU A 735 2.38 -34.04 13.53
CA GLU A 735 1.16 -34.76 13.86
C GLU A 735 0.77 -34.45 15.30
N GLU A 736 -0.35 -33.76 15.52
CA GLU A 736 -1.20 -33.98 16.70
C GLU A 736 -2.56 -33.24 16.61
N SER A 737 -3.49 -33.66 17.47
CA SER A 737 -4.85 -33.11 17.72
C SER A 737 -6.02 -33.46 16.78
N MET A 738 -5.90 -33.38 15.45
CA MET A 738 -7.10 -33.48 14.54
C MET A 738 -8.00 -34.71 14.76
N PRO A 739 -7.50 -35.96 14.94
CA PRO A 739 -8.37 -37.15 15.09
C PRO A 739 -9.15 -37.22 16.40
N LYS A 740 -8.90 -36.33 17.37
CA LYS A 740 -9.52 -36.40 18.71
C LYS A 740 -10.89 -35.72 18.79
N LEU A 741 -11.11 -34.61 18.06
CA LEU A 741 -12.35 -33.84 18.19
C LEU A 741 -13.50 -34.39 17.34
N ILE A 742 -13.23 -34.88 16.13
CA ILE A 742 -14.24 -35.48 15.24
C ILE A 742 -14.94 -36.67 15.92
N LYS A 743 -14.18 -37.46 16.68
CA LYS A 743 -14.68 -38.60 17.47
C LYS A 743 -15.57 -38.23 18.66
N ALA A 744 -15.61 -36.95 19.07
CA ALA A 744 -16.42 -36.49 20.20
C ALA A 744 -17.80 -35.95 19.79
N THR A 745 -17.95 -35.45 18.55
CA THR A 745 -19.21 -34.83 18.07
C THR A 745 -19.90 -35.60 16.95
N GLY A 746 -19.17 -36.42 16.18
CA GLY A 746 -19.70 -37.05 14.96
C GLY A 746 -20.00 -36.08 13.81
N ILE A 747 -19.59 -34.81 13.93
CA ILE A 747 -19.83 -33.75 12.95
C ILE A 747 -18.50 -33.17 12.48
N LEU A 748 -18.25 -33.25 11.17
CA LEU A 748 -17.15 -32.57 10.51
C LEU A 748 -17.60 -31.17 10.08
N LYS A 749 -16.94 -30.13 10.60
CA LYS A 749 -17.15 -28.75 10.18
C LYS A 749 -16.13 -28.36 9.11
N LEU A 750 -16.60 -27.96 7.94
CA LEU A 750 -15.79 -27.42 6.85
C LEU A 750 -15.84 -25.90 6.84
N ALA A 751 -14.68 -25.25 6.72
CA ALA A 751 -14.54 -23.84 6.42
C ALA A 751 -13.94 -23.68 5.01
N ILE A 752 -14.80 -23.48 4.01
CA ILE A 752 -14.41 -23.39 2.60
C ILE A 752 -13.99 -21.94 2.28
N GLN A 753 -12.75 -21.76 1.83
CA GLN A 753 -12.14 -20.45 1.58
C GLN A 753 -11.80 -20.25 0.10
N VAL A 754 -12.55 -19.37 -0.57
CA VAL A 754 -12.18 -18.85 -1.90
C VAL A 754 -11.04 -17.85 -1.71
N SER A 755 -9.83 -18.21 -2.15
CA SER A 755 -8.63 -17.43 -1.85
C SER A 755 -8.12 -16.65 -3.06
N HIS A 756 -7.94 -15.34 -2.90
CA HIS A 756 -7.50 -14.43 -3.94
C HIS A 756 -5.97 -14.28 -4.02
N ARG A 757 -5.42 -13.77 -5.14
CA ARG A 757 -3.98 -13.54 -5.34
C ARG A 757 -3.36 -12.69 -4.23
N ASN A 758 -4.10 -11.74 -3.67
CA ASN A 758 -3.62 -10.87 -2.60
C ASN A 758 -3.44 -11.57 -1.24
N HIS A 759 -3.93 -12.82 -1.07
CA HIS A 759 -3.71 -13.61 0.15
C HIS A 759 -2.30 -14.24 0.19
N TYR A 760 -1.58 -14.17 -0.94
CA TYR A 760 -0.32 -14.86 -1.20
C TYR A 760 0.83 -13.88 -1.40
N CYS A 761 2.04 -14.39 -1.17
CA CYS A 761 3.26 -13.72 -1.61
C CYS A 761 3.30 -13.60 -3.13
N TYR A 762 3.77 -12.46 -3.64
CA TYR A 762 3.88 -12.18 -5.07
C TYR A 762 4.75 -13.24 -5.77
N ALA A 763 4.24 -13.79 -6.88
CA ALA A 763 4.85 -14.87 -7.65
C ALA A 763 5.12 -16.18 -6.85
N SER A 764 4.35 -16.43 -5.78
CA SER A 764 4.51 -17.61 -4.91
C SER A 764 3.14 -18.16 -4.45
N LYS A 765 3.14 -19.38 -3.90
CA LYS A 765 2.02 -19.98 -3.16
C LYS A 765 2.17 -19.84 -1.62
N ARG A 766 3.17 -19.08 -1.13
CA ARG A 766 3.33 -18.79 0.31
C ARG A 766 2.18 -17.90 0.82
N LEU A 767 1.36 -18.42 1.74
CA LEU A 767 0.24 -17.71 2.35
C LEU A 767 0.73 -16.66 3.37
N LEU A 768 0.14 -15.46 3.35
CA LEU A 768 0.48 -14.33 4.23
C LEU A 768 -0.06 -14.48 5.66
N GLY A 769 0.52 -13.71 6.59
CA GLY A 769 0.33 -13.84 8.04
C GLY A 769 -1.12 -13.85 8.52
N LEU A 770 -1.93 -12.88 8.10
CA LEU A 770 -3.34 -12.77 8.48
C LEU A 770 -4.16 -13.99 8.04
N HIS A 771 -3.92 -14.50 6.83
CA HIS A 771 -4.63 -15.68 6.33
C HIS A 771 -4.09 -16.97 6.96
N SER A 772 -2.79 -17.04 7.26
CA SER A 772 -2.21 -18.14 8.03
C SER A 772 -2.79 -18.20 9.45
N LEU A 773 -2.93 -17.05 10.12
CA LEU A 773 -3.61 -16.87 11.39
C LEU A 773 -5.07 -17.35 11.32
N LYS A 774 -5.84 -16.91 10.32
CA LYS A 774 -7.22 -17.40 10.13
C LYS A 774 -7.28 -18.92 10.01
N ARG A 775 -6.42 -19.51 9.16
CA ARG A 775 -6.43 -20.95 8.91
C ARG A 775 -5.92 -21.81 10.08
N ARG A 776 -5.12 -21.29 11.01
CA ARG A 776 -4.75 -22.03 12.23
C ARG A 776 -5.81 -21.90 13.32
N GLN A 777 -6.37 -20.71 13.52
CA GLN A 777 -7.44 -20.45 14.49
C GLN A 777 -8.71 -21.26 14.17
N LEU A 778 -9.09 -21.36 12.88
CA LEU A 778 -10.17 -22.25 12.44
C LEU A 778 -9.92 -23.72 12.83
N ARG A 779 -8.70 -24.24 12.64
CA ARG A 779 -8.36 -25.63 13.02
C ARG A 779 -8.39 -25.82 14.54
N GLN A 780 -7.94 -24.85 15.33
CA GLN A 780 -8.02 -24.88 16.79
C GLN A 780 -9.47 -24.91 17.29
N LEU A 781 -10.41 -24.31 16.55
CA LEU A 781 -11.85 -24.41 16.80
C LEU A 781 -12.52 -25.64 16.15
N GLY A 782 -11.73 -26.58 15.62
CA GLY A 782 -12.24 -27.85 15.07
C GLY A 782 -12.71 -27.80 13.61
N TYR A 783 -12.45 -26.73 12.86
CA TYR A 783 -12.79 -26.65 11.43
C TYR A 783 -11.70 -27.24 10.54
N THR A 784 -12.08 -28.14 9.65
CA THR A 784 -11.28 -28.51 8.48
C THR A 784 -11.35 -27.38 7.46
N VAL A 785 -10.22 -26.71 7.24
CA VAL A 785 -10.12 -25.62 6.25
C VAL A 785 -9.87 -26.20 4.87
N LEU A 786 -10.82 -25.95 3.96
CA LEU A 786 -10.77 -26.37 2.55
C LEU A 786 -10.53 -25.13 1.69
N GLU A 787 -9.60 -25.18 0.74
CA GLU A 787 -9.31 -24.04 -0.13
C GLU A 787 -9.83 -24.23 -1.57
N LEU A 788 -10.44 -23.17 -2.10
CA LEU A 788 -10.64 -22.95 -3.53
C LEU A 788 -9.64 -21.86 -3.98
N PRO A 789 -8.40 -22.21 -4.37
CA PRO A 789 -7.36 -21.24 -4.67
C PRO A 789 -7.59 -20.56 -6.03
N TYR A 790 -7.25 -19.27 -6.16
CA TYR A 790 -7.53 -18.51 -7.39
C TYR A 790 -6.94 -19.14 -8.66
N TRP A 791 -5.78 -19.81 -8.58
CA TRP A 791 -5.13 -20.42 -9.75
C TRP A 791 -5.85 -21.68 -10.27
N GLU A 792 -6.71 -22.32 -9.47
CA GLU A 792 -7.62 -23.39 -9.91
C GLU A 792 -9.02 -22.82 -10.18
N TRP A 793 -9.57 -22.05 -9.23
CA TRP A 793 -10.97 -21.63 -9.25
C TRP A 793 -11.27 -20.56 -10.31
N PHE A 794 -10.44 -19.52 -10.46
CA PHE A 794 -10.77 -18.40 -11.35
C PHE A 794 -10.74 -18.80 -12.84
N PRO A 795 -9.83 -19.68 -13.31
CA PRO A 795 -9.95 -20.30 -14.63
C PRO A 795 -11.24 -21.12 -14.80
N LEU A 796 -11.64 -21.88 -13.78
CA LEU A 796 -12.85 -22.72 -13.80
C LEU A 796 -14.15 -21.91 -13.88
N LEU A 797 -14.18 -20.64 -13.43
CA LEU A 797 -15.34 -19.76 -13.60
C LEU A 797 -15.81 -19.66 -15.06
N ARG A 798 -14.85 -19.69 -16.02
CA ARG A 798 -15.10 -19.69 -17.47
C ARG A 798 -15.54 -21.05 -18.05
N CYS A 799 -15.44 -22.13 -17.29
CA CYS A 799 -15.76 -23.48 -17.74
C CYS A 799 -17.26 -23.80 -17.61
N THR A 800 -17.68 -24.93 -18.19
CA THR A 800 -19.06 -25.42 -18.09
C THR A 800 -19.45 -25.72 -16.63
N ARG A 801 -20.75 -25.56 -16.31
CA ARG A 801 -21.30 -25.86 -14.98
C ARG A 801 -20.93 -27.26 -14.48
N LEU A 802 -20.92 -28.26 -15.38
CA LEU A 802 -20.49 -29.63 -15.06
C LEU A 802 -19.04 -29.71 -14.57
N LYS A 803 -18.09 -29.01 -15.20
CA LYS A 803 -16.68 -29.00 -14.76
C LYS A 803 -16.52 -28.33 -13.38
N LYS A 804 -17.26 -27.24 -13.13
CA LYS A 804 -17.26 -26.56 -11.83
C LYS A 804 -17.87 -27.44 -10.72
N LEU A 805 -18.99 -28.12 -11.00
CA LEU A 805 -19.63 -29.09 -10.08
C LEU A 805 -18.71 -30.27 -9.76
N ALA A 806 -18.03 -30.84 -10.76
CA ALA A 806 -17.10 -31.96 -10.57
C ALA A 806 -15.91 -31.57 -9.68
N TYR A 807 -15.29 -30.41 -9.94
CA TYR A 807 -14.21 -29.87 -9.12
C TYR A 807 -14.64 -29.63 -7.66
N LEU A 808 -15.81 -29.04 -7.43
CA LEU A 808 -16.31 -28.80 -6.07
C LEU A 808 -16.67 -30.10 -5.33
N ARG A 809 -17.31 -31.08 -6.02
CA ARG A 809 -17.58 -32.40 -5.45
C ARG A 809 -16.29 -33.11 -5.03
N HIS A 810 -15.28 -33.10 -5.89
CA HIS A 810 -13.97 -33.66 -5.59
C HIS A 810 -13.33 -32.98 -4.37
N LYS A 811 -13.27 -31.63 -4.36
CA LYS A 811 -12.70 -30.86 -3.23
C LYS A 811 -13.41 -31.12 -1.90
N VAL A 812 -14.75 -31.27 -1.89
CA VAL A 812 -15.56 -31.40 -0.66
C VAL A 812 -15.66 -32.84 -0.16
N PHE A 813 -15.76 -33.84 -1.04
CA PHE A 813 -16.02 -35.23 -0.64
C PHE A 813 -14.83 -36.18 -0.77
N ASP A 814 -13.90 -35.97 -1.72
CA ASP A 814 -12.72 -36.85 -1.81
C ASP A 814 -11.65 -36.48 -0.78
N THR A 815 -11.69 -35.26 -0.23
CA THR A 815 -10.91 -34.89 0.98
C THR A 815 -11.32 -35.68 2.22
N LEU A 816 -12.54 -36.23 2.27
CA LEU A 816 -13.01 -37.12 3.34
C LEU A 816 -12.40 -38.52 3.26
N LYS A 817 -11.82 -38.89 2.12
CA LYS A 817 -11.17 -40.21 1.88
C LYS A 817 -9.67 -40.18 2.20
N MET A 818 -9.14 -39.04 2.61
CA MET A 818 -7.75 -38.83 3.05
C MET A 818 -7.65 -38.33 4.50
N MET A 819 -8.72 -38.51 5.29
CA MET A 819 -8.82 -38.17 6.72
C MET A 819 -9.26 -39.38 7.54
#